data_AF-A0A2U2SLB8-F1
#
_entry.id   AF-A0A2U2SLB8-F1
#
_cell.length_a   1.000
_cell.length_b   1.000
_cell.length_c   1.000
_cell.angle_alpha   90.00
_cell.angle_beta   90.00
_cell.angle_gamma   90.00
#
_symmetry.space_group_name_H-M   'P 1'
#
loop_
_entity.id
_entity.type
_entity.pdbx_description
1 polymer ?
#
loop_
_entity_poly.entity_id
_entity_poly.type
_entity_poly.pdbx_seq_one_letter_code
_entity_poly.pdbx_strand_id
1 'polypeptide(L)'
;MEARSASEREALLRAAAPLIELALAEDIGTGDVTTETTLSPESQVHGYIVAKASGIIAGLPVAEMVFRYVASTVRFIARVGEGEEVSPGTLIAEVTGPAHAVLAAERTALNFLQRMSGVATLTRCFVDAVACTATTILDTRKTIPGWRALDKYAVRMGGGANHRMGLYDMILIKDNHVAAAGGIRLAIERARAAHPHLPIEVEVRNLEELQEALAITPPVDRILLDNMSVEQMRQAVSIAAGRVPLEASGGITLGRAVEIAETGVDYISVGALTHSAAALDISMELATAHRPPTPSERSTRIAEIKARLGRQVLILAHHYQRDEIIAHADVIGDSLELARQAARSDAAVIVFCGVHFMAETSAILARPGQDVVMPDPAAGCYLANTATLDAVQSAWERLAEVFGDAERVFTPVTYINSSAALKAFCGCHGGLVCTSSNAARVLHAALEQRERVFFFPDQHLGRNTARRMGIAPEEILLWSRGHPPSAEAIRKAKVVLWPGACNVHQRFRPQDVLAVRRQFPDVRILVHPECKQEVVALADDTGSTRHIIEQVQAAAPGTRWAIGTEARLVQRLQRQHPEQQIMLLSEAPPFCRTMGQTTAEKLLQLLEALARGERPHRITVDQEIAHWARIALERMLAL
;
A
#
# COMPACT_ATOMS: atom_id res chain seq x y z
N MET A 1 -20.15 -0.47 5.20
CA MET A 1 -18.89 -0.27 5.92
C MET A 1 -19.08 0.35 7.31
N GLU A 2 -19.83 1.46 7.49
CA GLU A 2 -20.06 2.08 8.82
C GLU A 2 -20.62 1.13 9.88
N ALA A 3 -21.59 0.26 9.54
CA ALA A 3 -22.13 -0.71 10.50
C ALA A 3 -21.13 -1.83 10.89
N ARG A 4 -20.23 -2.22 9.97
CA ARG A 4 -19.20 -3.24 10.23
C ARG A 4 -17.98 -2.63 10.94
N SER A 5 -17.56 -1.43 10.55
CA SER A 5 -16.54 -0.68 11.29
C SER A 5 -17.04 -0.31 12.68
N ALA A 6 -18.34 -0.04 12.86
CA ALA A 6 -18.94 0.16 14.17
C ALA A 6 -18.93 -1.13 15.02
N SER A 7 -19.37 -2.26 14.45
CA SER A 7 -19.37 -3.56 15.14
C SER A 7 -17.96 -4.02 15.54
N GLU A 8 -16.97 -3.84 14.65
CA GLU A 8 -15.57 -4.18 14.92
C GLU A 8 -14.91 -3.21 15.89
N ARG A 9 -15.20 -1.90 15.78
CA ARG A 9 -14.77 -0.91 16.77
C ARG A 9 -15.34 -1.27 18.14
N GLU A 10 -16.60 -1.67 18.22
CA GLU A 10 -17.21 -2.08 19.47
C GLU A 10 -16.55 -3.34 20.05
N ALA A 11 -16.26 -4.33 19.20
CA ALA A 11 -15.52 -5.53 19.62
C ALA A 11 -14.10 -5.20 20.12
N LEU A 12 -13.40 -4.28 19.44
CA LEU A 12 -12.09 -3.79 19.85
C LEU A 12 -12.16 -3.09 21.21
N LEU A 13 -13.10 -2.17 21.39
CA LEU A 13 -13.27 -1.42 22.65
C LEU A 13 -13.68 -2.33 23.81
N ARG A 14 -14.56 -3.32 23.58
CA ARG A 14 -14.91 -4.33 24.58
C ARG A 14 -13.69 -5.15 25.01
N ALA A 15 -12.82 -5.52 24.07
CA ALA A 15 -11.59 -6.26 24.39
C ALA A 15 -10.53 -5.37 25.07
N ALA A 16 -10.51 -4.07 24.77
CA ALA A 16 -9.57 -3.11 25.36
C ALA A 16 -9.96 -2.70 26.78
N ALA A 17 -11.26 -2.60 27.09
CA ALA A 17 -11.76 -2.14 28.38
C ALA A 17 -11.07 -2.75 29.62
N PRO A 18 -10.98 -4.09 29.78
CA PRO A 18 -10.31 -4.68 30.94
C PRO A 18 -8.80 -4.42 30.98
N LEU A 19 -8.16 -4.24 29.82
CA LEU A 19 -6.74 -3.89 29.75
C LEU A 19 -6.50 -2.43 30.16
N ILE A 20 -7.41 -1.54 29.78
CA ILE A 20 -7.37 -0.12 30.16
C ILE A 20 -7.58 0.02 31.67
N GLU A 21 -8.57 -0.69 32.23
CA GLU A 21 -8.82 -0.69 33.67
C GLU A 21 -7.59 -1.18 34.45
N LEU A 22 -6.98 -2.29 34.02
CA LEU A 22 -5.77 -2.81 34.62
C LEU A 22 -4.61 -1.81 34.53
N ALA A 23 -4.37 -1.23 33.34
CA ALA A 23 -3.26 -0.31 33.10
C ALA A 23 -3.42 0.99 33.90
N LEU A 24 -4.63 1.56 33.98
CA LEU A 24 -4.88 2.78 34.75
C LEU A 24 -4.80 2.51 36.26
N ALA A 25 -5.24 1.35 36.74
CA ALA A 25 -5.07 0.96 38.14
C ALA A 25 -3.59 0.81 38.52
N GLU A 26 -2.76 0.28 37.61
CA GLU A 26 -1.30 0.19 37.76
C GLU A 26 -0.64 1.57 37.78
N ASP A 27 -0.99 2.45 36.84
CA ASP A 27 -0.31 3.73 36.59
C ASP A 27 -0.74 4.85 37.57
N ILE A 28 -2.05 4.96 37.87
CA ILE A 28 -2.58 6.04 38.72
C ILE A 28 -2.45 5.71 40.21
N GLY A 29 -2.68 4.46 40.62
CA GLY A 29 -2.62 4.05 42.02
C GLY A 29 -3.42 4.96 42.95
N THR A 30 -2.72 5.72 43.80
CA THR A 30 -3.34 6.67 44.76
C THR A 30 -3.59 8.08 44.21
N GLY A 31 -3.09 8.41 43.02
CA GLY A 31 -3.20 9.74 42.40
C GLY A 31 -1.92 10.18 41.68
N ASP A 32 -2.03 11.22 40.84
CA ASP A 32 -0.90 11.83 40.13
C ASP A 32 -0.31 12.97 40.97
N VAL A 33 0.60 12.59 41.87
CA VAL A 33 1.26 13.53 42.81
C VAL A 33 1.95 14.69 42.07
N THR A 34 2.47 14.45 40.86
CA THR A 34 3.17 15.50 40.11
C THR A 34 2.18 16.54 39.63
N THR A 35 1.10 16.12 38.98
CA THR A 35 0.09 17.07 38.49
C THR A 35 -0.64 17.76 39.65
N GLU A 36 -1.00 17.03 40.70
CA GLU A 36 -1.69 17.57 41.88
C GLU A 36 -0.90 18.67 42.60
N THR A 37 0.43 18.57 42.61
CA THR A 37 1.29 19.54 43.31
C THR A 37 1.77 20.69 42.43
N THR A 38 1.80 20.51 41.11
CA THR A 38 2.39 21.49 40.20
C THR A 38 1.37 22.34 39.43
N LEU A 39 0.13 21.87 39.29
CA LEU A 39 -0.91 22.55 38.49
C LEU A 39 -2.11 22.97 39.33
N SER A 40 -2.78 24.05 38.93
CA SER A 40 -4.06 24.42 39.54
C SER A 40 -5.15 23.41 39.10
N PRO A 41 -6.09 23.02 39.99
CA PRO A 41 -7.18 22.09 39.65
C PRO A 41 -8.04 22.54 38.46
N GLU A 42 -8.13 23.85 38.22
CA GLU A 42 -8.91 24.47 37.15
C GLU A 42 -8.17 24.50 35.80
N SER A 43 -6.89 24.13 35.78
CA SER A 43 -6.04 24.19 34.60
C SER A 43 -6.63 23.38 33.44
N GLN A 44 -6.74 24.00 32.27
CA GLN A 44 -7.11 23.35 31.02
C GLN A 44 -5.87 23.22 30.14
N VAL A 45 -5.75 22.11 29.43
CA VAL A 45 -4.66 21.88 28.50
C VAL A 45 -5.17 21.48 27.12
N HIS A 46 -4.34 21.78 26.13
CA HIS A 46 -4.50 21.31 24.76
C HIS A 46 -3.23 20.58 24.36
N GLY A 47 -3.34 19.25 24.25
CA GLY A 47 -2.29 18.34 23.84
C GLY A 47 -2.37 17.97 22.37
N TYR A 48 -1.19 17.77 21.76
CA TYR A 48 -1.01 17.35 20.37
C TYR A 48 -0.25 16.03 20.36
N ILE A 49 -0.90 14.96 19.92
CA ILE A 49 -0.25 13.67 19.71
C ILE A 49 0.40 13.67 18.33
N VAL A 50 1.72 13.51 18.28
CA VAL A 50 2.53 13.66 17.07
C VAL A 50 3.40 12.43 16.83
N ALA A 51 3.51 12.03 15.56
CA ALA A 51 4.43 10.97 15.16
C ALA A 51 5.88 11.47 15.24
N LYS A 52 6.76 10.70 15.88
CA LYS A 52 8.22 10.95 15.88
C LYS A 52 8.96 10.02 14.93
N ALA A 53 8.34 8.90 14.55
CA ALA A 53 8.82 7.98 13.53
C ALA A 53 7.79 7.80 12.39
N SER A 54 8.23 7.24 11.26
CA SER A 54 7.31 6.84 10.18
C SER A 54 6.67 5.49 10.51
N GLY A 55 5.38 5.33 10.23
CA GLY A 55 4.67 4.08 10.50
C GLY A 55 3.20 4.11 10.12
N ILE A 56 2.48 3.03 10.46
CA ILE A 56 1.04 2.88 10.27
C ILE A 56 0.33 3.06 11.61
N ILE A 57 -0.68 3.92 11.64
CA ILE A 57 -1.48 4.18 12.84
C ILE A 57 -2.52 3.08 13.05
N ALA A 58 -2.59 2.56 14.27
CA ALA A 58 -3.65 1.69 14.73
C ALA A 58 -3.91 1.93 16.22
N GLY A 59 -5.17 1.94 16.63
CA GLY A 59 -5.57 2.08 18.04
C GLY A 59 -6.05 3.45 18.47
N LEU A 60 -6.38 4.37 17.55
CA LEU A 60 -6.99 5.67 17.87
C LEU A 60 -8.24 5.55 18.74
N PRO A 61 -9.19 4.61 18.49
CA PRO A 61 -10.35 4.44 19.36
C PRO A 61 -9.98 3.99 20.77
N VAL A 62 -8.91 3.20 20.92
CA VAL A 62 -8.43 2.71 22.22
C VAL A 62 -7.80 3.86 23.00
N ALA A 63 -6.96 4.67 22.35
CA ALA A 63 -6.39 5.88 22.96
C ALA A 63 -7.48 6.87 23.39
N GLU A 64 -8.49 7.13 22.55
CA GLU A 64 -9.67 7.94 22.90
C GLU A 64 -10.39 7.38 24.13
N MET A 65 -10.55 6.06 24.22
CA MET A 65 -11.20 5.39 25.35
C MET A 65 -10.42 5.57 26.66
N VAL A 66 -9.09 5.52 26.64
CA VAL A 66 -8.26 5.77 27.83
C VAL A 66 -8.51 7.18 28.39
N PHE A 67 -8.44 8.21 27.54
CA PHE A 67 -8.70 9.59 27.98
C PHE A 67 -10.11 9.76 28.56
N ARG A 68 -11.12 9.18 27.89
CA ARG A 68 -12.51 9.25 28.35
C ARG A 68 -12.80 8.44 29.61
N TYR A 69 -12.02 7.39 29.87
CA TYR A 69 -12.11 6.60 31.08
C TYR A 69 -11.67 7.41 32.30
N VAL A 70 -10.58 8.17 32.17
CA VAL A 70 -10.09 9.06 33.24
C VAL A 70 -11.04 10.24 33.47
N ALA A 71 -11.49 10.90 32.39
CA ALA A 71 -12.54 11.92 32.49
C ALA A 71 -13.37 12.01 31.21
N SER A 72 -14.69 11.88 31.35
CA SER A 72 -15.65 11.94 30.24
C SER A 72 -15.70 13.30 29.53
N THR A 73 -15.18 14.36 30.17
CA THR A 73 -15.10 15.72 29.62
C THR A 73 -13.92 15.92 28.67
N VAL A 74 -12.96 14.99 28.61
CA VAL A 74 -11.82 15.09 27.69
C VAL A 74 -12.30 14.88 26.25
N ARG A 75 -11.98 15.86 25.41
CA ARG A 75 -12.25 15.82 23.97
C ARG A 75 -11.04 15.28 23.23
N PHE A 76 -11.24 14.22 22.45
CA PHE A 76 -10.23 13.64 21.56
C PHE A 76 -10.68 13.82 20.11
N ILE A 77 -9.80 14.35 19.26
CA ILE A 77 -10.07 14.54 17.83
C ILE A 77 -8.93 13.89 17.05
N ALA A 78 -9.18 12.74 16.45
CA ALA A 78 -8.26 12.14 15.50
C ALA A 78 -8.10 13.04 14.26
N ARG A 79 -6.85 13.21 13.81
CA ARG A 79 -6.48 13.97 12.60
C ARG A 79 -6.02 13.06 11.45
N VAL A 80 -5.80 11.79 11.74
CA VAL A 80 -5.49 10.71 10.78
C VAL A 80 -6.44 9.54 10.98
N GLY A 81 -6.56 8.66 9.98
CA GLY A 81 -7.38 7.45 10.04
C GLY A 81 -6.63 6.21 10.55
N GLU A 82 -7.39 5.19 10.94
CA GLU A 82 -6.85 3.84 11.22
C GLU A 82 -6.28 3.23 9.93
N GLY A 83 -5.10 2.61 10.03
CA GLY A 83 -4.34 2.11 8.87
C GLY A 83 -3.64 3.20 8.05
N GLU A 84 -3.75 4.47 8.45
CA GLU A 84 -3.07 5.58 7.78
C GLU A 84 -1.58 5.61 8.08
N GLU A 85 -0.82 5.98 7.05
CA GLU A 85 0.61 6.17 7.19
C GLU A 85 0.99 7.59 7.63
N VAL A 86 1.82 7.64 8.67
CA VAL A 86 2.38 8.86 9.24
C VAL A 86 3.88 8.93 9.01
N SER A 87 4.38 10.16 9.00
CA SER A 87 5.82 10.48 9.00
C SER A 87 6.13 11.36 10.22
N PRO A 88 7.40 11.51 10.63
CA PRO A 88 7.77 12.41 11.71
C PRO A 88 7.15 13.81 11.51
N GLY A 89 6.59 14.38 12.58
CA GLY A 89 5.88 15.67 12.56
C GLY A 89 4.41 15.61 12.13
N THR A 90 3.89 14.43 11.79
CA THR A 90 2.46 14.26 11.49
C THR A 90 1.64 14.40 12.77
N LEU A 91 0.62 15.28 12.75
CA LEU A 91 -0.35 15.41 13.83
C LEU A 91 -1.34 14.24 13.75
N ILE A 92 -1.32 13.36 14.75
CA ILE A 92 -2.16 12.16 14.82
C ILE A 92 -3.52 12.49 15.45
N ALA A 93 -3.51 13.20 16.58
CA ALA A 93 -4.73 13.57 17.29
C ALA A 93 -4.53 14.82 18.16
N GLU A 94 -5.63 15.48 18.48
CA GLU A 94 -5.70 16.56 19.46
C GLU A 94 -6.50 16.12 20.67
N VAL A 95 -6.03 16.53 21.85
CA VAL A 95 -6.66 16.22 23.14
C VAL A 95 -6.87 17.52 23.91
N THR A 96 -8.09 17.78 24.38
CA THR A 96 -8.40 18.98 25.15
C THR A 96 -9.22 18.61 26.39
N GLY A 97 -8.86 19.17 27.54
CA GLY A 97 -9.60 18.96 28.79
C GLY A 97 -8.84 19.40 30.02
N PRO A 98 -9.31 19.01 31.23
CA PRO A 98 -8.64 19.31 32.48
C PRO A 98 -7.21 18.74 32.51
N ALA A 99 -6.25 19.53 32.97
CA ALA A 99 -4.84 19.17 32.96
C ALA A 99 -4.55 17.85 33.69
N HIS A 100 -5.13 17.69 34.88
CA HIS A 100 -5.00 16.48 35.69
C HIS A 100 -5.49 15.22 34.97
N ALA A 101 -6.60 15.30 34.24
CA ALA A 101 -7.15 14.15 33.53
C ALA A 101 -6.33 13.82 32.28
N VAL A 102 -5.92 14.84 31.51
CA VAL A 102 -5.14 14.64 30.28
C VAL A 102 -3.75 14.08 30.60
N LEU A 103 -3.07 14.62 31.61
CA LEU A 103 -1.73 14.17 31.98
C LEU A 103 -1.73 12.78 32.62
N ALA A 104 -2.69 12.48 33.52
CA ALA A 104 -2.80 11.15 34.12
C ALA A 104 -3.11 10.06 33.07
N ALA A 105 -3.86 10.38 32.01
CA ALA A 105 -4.18 9.44 30.95
C ALA A 105 -3.06 9.28 29.90
N GLU A 106 -2.16 10.26 29.78
CA GLU A 106 -1.25 10.41 28.64
C GLU A 106 -0.43 9.15 28.38
N ARG A 107 0.29 8.67 29.40
CA ARG A 107 1.27 7.61 29.21
C ARG A 107 0.60 6.29 28.85
N THR A 108 -0.47 5.96 29.54
CA THR A 108 -1.29 4.79 29.24
C THR A 108 -1.86 4.88 27.82
N ALA A 109 -2.43 6.01 27.41
CA ALA A 109 -3.00 6.18 26.07
C ALA A 109 -1.93 6.04 24.97
N LEU A 110 -0.77 6.66 25.14
CA LEU A 110 0.35 6.55 24.21
C LEU A 110 0.88 5.11 24.15
N ASN A 111 1.02 4.39 25.26
CA ASN A 111 1.51 3.01 25.25
C ASN A 111 0.63 2.07 24.40
N PHE A 112 -0.70 2.18 24.50
CA PHE A 112 -1.62 1.43 23.62
C PHE A 112 -1.42 1.81 22.16
N LEU A 113 -1.47 3.11 21.84
CA LEU A 113 -1.38 3.62 20.47
C LEU A 113 -0.04 3.25 19.81
N GLN A 114 1.08 3.43 20.51
CA GLN A 114 2.42 3.13 20.03
C GLN A 114 2.62 1.63 19.76
N ARG A 115 2.16 0.76 20.67
CA ARG A 115 2.27 -0.69 20.49
C ARG A 115 1.45 -1.17 19.29
N MET A 116 0.18 -0.79 19.23
CA MET A 116 -0.71 -1.20 18.13
C MET A 116 -0.18 -0.65 16.79
N SER A 117 0.26 0.60 16.75
CA SER A 117 0.87 1.19 15.55
C SER A 117 2.19 0.49 15.17
N GLY A 118 2.98 0.02 16.14
CA GLY A 118 4.17 -0.81 15.91
C GLY A 118 3.86 -2.12 15.20
N VAL A 119 2.86 -2.86 15.67
CA VAL A 119 2.38 -4.11 15.03
C VAL A 119 1.88 -3.85 13.61
N ALA A 120 1.08 -2.81 13.41
CA ALA A 120 0.58 -2.43 12.10
C ALA A 120 1.72 -2.05 11.14
N THR A 121 2.72 -1.32 11.64
CA THR A 121 3.90 -0.91 10.87
C THR A 121 4.74 -2.11 10.44
N LEU A 122 5.05 -3.04 11.35
CA LEU A 122 5.82 -4.23 11.01
C LEU A 122 5.05 -5.11 10.01
N THR A 123 3.74 -5.27 10.20
CA THR A 123 2.89 -6.02 9.27
C THR A 123 2.92 -5.40 7.87
N ARG A 124 2.82 -4.06 7.78
CA ARG A 124 2.91 -3.34 6.50
C ARG A 124 4.21 -3.64 5.77
N CYS A 125 5.34 -3.70 6.47
CA CYS A 125 6.63 -4.06 5.87
C CYS A 125 6.60 -5.44 5.19
N PHE A 126 6.03 -6.46 5.86
CA PHE A 126 5.90 -7.80 5.27
C PHE A 126 4.93 -7.82 4.08
N VAL A 127 3.78 -7.15 4.20
CA VAL A 127 2.78 -7.06 3.14
C VAL A 127 3.37 -6.39 1.90
N ASP A 128 4.10 -5.28 2.07
CA ASP A 128 4.74 -4.57 0.96
C ASP A 128 5.84 -5.40 0.30
N ALA A 129 6.59 -6.19 1.09
CA ALA A 129 7.68 -7.03 0.58
C ALA A 129 7.18 -8.14 -0.35
N VAL A 130 6.06 -8.78 -0.02
CA VAL A 130 5.48 -9.88 -0.82
C VAL A 130 4.44 -9.41 -1.82
N ALA A 131 4.26 -8.11 -1.98
CA ALA A 131 3.10 -7.56 -2.66
C ALA A 131 2.98 -8.07 -4.11
N CYS A 132 4.11 -8.27 -4.82
CA CYS A 132 4.17 -8.80 -6.20
C CYS A 132 3.78 -10.29 -6.36
N THR A 133 3.38 -10.97 -5.28
CA THR A 133 2.93 -12.37 -5.34
C THR A 133 1.44 -12.49 -4.98
N ALA A 134 0.89 -13.71 -5.05
CA ALA A 134 -0.47 -13.98 -4.57
C ALA A 134 -0.54 -14.15 -3.05
N THR A 135 0.61 -14.16 -2.37
CA THR A 135 0.76 -14.57 -0.98
C THR A 135 0.16 -13.56 -0.01
N THR A 136 -0.53 -14.07 1.01
CA THR A 136 -1.11 -13.29 2.09
C THR A 136 -0.30 -13.45 3.38
N ILE A 137 0.09 -12.32 3.98
CA ILE A 137 0.72 -12.33 5.31
C ILE A 137 -0.34 -12.54 6.38
N LEU A 138 -0.09 -13.52 7.25
CA LEU A 138 -0.94 -13.85 8.37
C LEU A 138 -0.25 -13.58 9.71
N ASP A 139 -1.05 -13.17 10.69
CA ASP A 139 -0.64 -13.21 12.09
C ASP A 139 -0.59 -14.65 12.64
N THR A 140 -0.30 -14.78 13.93
CA THR A 140 -0.44 -16.07 14.63
C THR A 140 -1.15 -15.87 15.96
N ARG A 141 -1.17 -16.91 16.81
CA ARG A 141 -1.61 -16.77 18.21
C ARG A 141 -0.48 -16.40 19.19
N LYS A 142 0.74 -16.17 18.69
CA LYS A 142 1.90 -15.74 19.50
C LYS A 142 1.78 -14.25 19.81
N THR A 143 0.79 -13.91 20.63
CA THR A 143 0.47 -12.54 21.06
C THR A 143 0.85 -12.36 22.52
N ILE A 144 0.88 -11.11 22.99
CA ILE A 144 0.89 -10.88 24.43
C ILE A 144 -0.42 -11.46 25.04
N PRO A 145 -0.36 -12.15 26.19
CA PRO A 145 -1.56 -12.63 26.87
C PRO A 145 -2.56 -11.50 27.15
N GLY A 146 -3.85 -11.73 26.90
CA GLY A 146 -4.91 -10.70 27.00
C GLY A 146 -5.01 -9.74 25.81
N TRP A 147 -3.91 -9.42 25.14
CA TRP A 147 -3.84 -8.40 24.07
C TRP A 147 -4.25 -8.88 22.68
N ARG A 148 -4.60 -10.16 22.52
CA ARG A 148 -4.78 -10.79 21.21
C ARG A 148 -5.71 -10.04 20.27
N ALA A 149 -6.86 -9.54 20.76
CA ALA A 149 -7.80 -8.81 19.92
C ALA A 149 -7.19 -7.51 19.36
N LEU A 150 -6.43 -6.78 20.18
CA LEU A 150 -5.77 -5.52 19.82
C LEU A 150 -4.61 -5.77 18.84
N ASP A 151 -3.75 -6.75 19.15
CA ASP A 151 -2.61 -7.12 18.30
C ASP A 151 -3.08 -7.55 16.90
N LYS A 152 -4.11 -8.41 16.83
CA LYS A 152 -4.67 -8.88 15.55
C LYS A 152 -5.42 -7.79 14.81
N TYR A 153 -6.12 -6.90 15.52
CA TYR A 153 -6.69 -5.71 14.91
C TYR A 153 -5.61 -4.84 14.24
N ALA A 154 -4.48 -4.63 14.92
CA ALA A 154 -3.35 -3.89 14.36
C ALA A 154 -2.73 -4.56 13.12
N VAL A 155 -2.65 -5.90 13.08
CA VAL A 155 -2.22 -6.64 11.88
C VAL A 155 -3.12 -6.31 10.69
N ARG A 156 -4.44 -6.29 10.86
CA ARG A 156 -5.37 -5.91 9.78
C ARG A 156 -5.15 -4.47 9.32
N MET A 157 -4.91 -3.53 10.24
CA MET A 157 -4.57 -2.14 9.87
C MET A 157 -3.26 -2.04 9.09
N GLY A 158 -2.30 -2.93 9.39
CA GLY A 158 -1.10 -3.18 8.60
C GLY A 158 -1.32 -3.91 7.27
N GLY A 159 -2.56 -4.30 6.94
CA GLY A 159 -2.95 -4.98 5.71
C GLY A 159 -2.66 -6.48 5.67
N GLY A 160 -2.25 -7.08 6.79
CA GLY A 160 -2.23 -8.53 6.96
C GLY A 160 -3.64 -9.09 7.20
N ALA A 161 -3.75 -10.40 7.28
CA ALA A 161 -4.98 -11.08 7.66
C ALA A 161 -4.80 -11.91 8.94
N ASN A 162 -5.90 -12.15 9.64
CA ASN A 162 -5.87 -12.98 10.84
C ASN A 162 -5.90 -14.46 10.46
N HIS A 163 -5.00 -15.26 11.04
CA HIS A 163 -4.97 -16.72 10.86
C HIS A 163 -6.18 -17.37 11.53
N ARG A 164 -6.17 -17.41 12.87
CA ARG A 164 -7.32 -17.74 13.73
C ARG A 164 -7.27 -16.93 15.02
N MET A 165 -8.42 -16.62 15.61
CA MET A 165 -8.53 -15.90 16.88
C MET A 165 -8.16 -16.77 18.08
N GLY A 166 -8.54 -18.05 18.09
CA GLY A 166 -8.49 -18.88 19.29
C GLY A 166 -8.13 -20.35 19.02
N LEU A 167 -8.38 -21.22 19.99
CA LEU A 167 -8.45 -22.67 19.76
C LEU A 167 -9.84 -23.09 19.26
N TYR A 168 -10.83 -22.20 19.33
CA TYR A 168 -12.25 -22.51 19.20
C TYR A 168 -12.81 -22.28 17.79
N ASP A 169 -12.10 -21.56 16.93
CA ASP A 169 -12.60 -21.06 15.64
C ASP A 169 -11.96 -21.74 14.42
N MET A 170 -10.88 -22.51 14.61
CA MET A 170 -10.27 -23.34 13.57
C MET A 170 -9.46 -24.48 14.18
N ILE A 171 -9.57 -25.67 13.59
CA ILE A 171 -8.82 -26.85 13.98
C ILE A 171 -7.46 -26.83 13.27
N LEU A 172 -6.38 -26.72 14.04
CA LEU A 172 -5.01 -26.81 13.54
C LEU A 172 -4.36 -28.10 14.05
N ILE A 173 -4.24 -29.08 13.17
CA ILE A 173 -3.64 -30.39 13.46
C ILE A 173 -2.13 -30.28 13.25
N LYS A 174 -1.41 -30.03 14.35
CA LYS A 174 0.06 -30.07 14.42
C LYS A 174 0.64 -31.48 14.52
N ASP A 175 1.94 -31.60 14.29
CA ASP A 175 2.76 -32.80 14.49
C ASP A 175 2.43 -33.63 15.74
N ASN A 176 2.27 -32.98 16.89
CA ASN A 176 1.96 -33.61 18.16
C ASN A 176 0.57 -34.24 18.19
N HIS A 177 -0.41 -33.61 17.52
CA HIS A 177 -1.75 -34.16 17.38
C HIS A 177 -1.76 -35.35 16.42
N VAL A 178 -1.00 -35.28 15.32
CA VAL A 178 -0.83 -36.40 14.39
C VAL A 178 -0.24 -37.61 15.11
N ALA A 179 0.83 -37.40 15.88
CA ALA A 179 1.46 -38.45 16.68
C ALA A 179 0.50 -39.05 17.71
N ALA A 180 -0.24 -38.21 18.44
CA ALA A 180 -1.21 -38.66 19.44
C ALA A 180 -2.44 -39.36 18.82
N ALA A 181 -2.85 -38.96 17.62
CA ALA A 181 -3.99 -39.55 16.92
C ALA A 181 -3.65 -40.89 16.26
N GLY A 182 -2.38 -41.12 15.92
CA GLY A 182 -1.91 -42.31 15.20
C GLY A 182 -1.83 -42.12 13.67
N GLY A 183 -1.73 -40.87 13.18
CA GLY A 183 -1.59 -40.56 11.75
C GLY A 183 -2.45 -39.38 11.29
N ILE A 184 -2.09 -38.80 10.14
CA ILE A 184 -2.73 -37.58 9.59
C ILE A 184 -4.19 -37.86 9.25
N ARG A 185 -4.45 -38.96 8.53
CA ARG A 185 -5.81 -39.37 8.15
C ARG A 185 -6.75 -39.48 9.35
N LEU A 186 -6.33 -40.23 10.37
CA LEU A 186 -7.16 -40.48 11.54
C LEU A 186 -7.40 -39.20 12.36
N ALA A 187 -6.42 -38.29 12.43
CA ALA A 187 -6.59 -36.99 13.06
C ALA A 187 -7.66 -36.15 12.36
N ILE A 188 -7.63 -36.09 11.02
CA ILE A 188 -8.59 -35.33 10.20
C ILE A 188 -10.00 -35.93 10.29
N GLU A 189 -10.13 -37.26 10.21
CA GLU A 189 -11.43 -37.94 10.33
C GLU A 189 -12.09 -37.67 11.68
N ARG A 190 -11.32 -37.75 12.78
CA ARG A 190 -11.80 -37.41 14.12
C ARG A 190 -12.21 -35.93 14.23
N ALA A 191 -11.40 -35.02 13.69
CA ALA A 191 -11.70 -33.59 13.69
C ALA A 191 -13.03 -33.28 12.99
N ARG A 192 -13.27 -33.86 11.81
CA ARG A 192 -14.51 -33.69 11.04
C ARG A 192 -15.73 -34.25 11.75
N ALA A 193 -15.59 -35.43 12.34
CA ALA A 193 -16.67 -36.06 13.09
C ALA A 193 -17.10 -35.22 14.30
N ALA A 194 -16.14 -34.62 15.00
CA ALA A 194 -16.42 -33.80 16.18
C ALA A 194 -16.94 -32.40 15.84
N HIS A 195 -16.42 -31.76 14.80
CA HIS A 195 -16.71 -30.37 14.45
C HIS A 195 -16.81 -30.16 12.93
N PRO A 196 -17.93 -30.57 12.31
CA PRO A 196 -18.07 -30.58 10.85
C PRO A 196 -18.11 -29.19 10.19
N HIS A 197 -18.30 -28.12 10.98
CA HIS A 197 -18.42 -26.75 10.49
C HIS A 197 -17.16 -25.91 10.67
N LEU A 198 -16.16 -26.41 11.41
CA LEU A 198 -14.92 -25.67 11.62
C LEU A 198 -13.91 -25.97 10.51
N PRO A 199 -13.20 -24.95 10.00
CA PRO A 199 -12.13 -25.19 9.05
C PRO A 199 -11.02 -26.03 9.69
N ILE A 200 -10.41 -26.88 8.88
CA ILE A 200 -9.31 -27.77 9.26
C ILE A 200 -8.06 -27.39 8.49
N GLU A 201 -7.01 -27.06 9.24
CA GLU A 201 -5.66 -26.91 8.75
C GLU A 201 -4.79 -28.04 9.31
N VAL A 202 -3.94 -28.63 8.47
CA VAL A 202 -2.99 -29.69 8.88
C VAL A 202 -1.57 -29.27 8.60
N GLU A 203 -0.69 -29.48 9.57
CA GLU A 203 0.74 -29.26 9.46
C GLU A 203 1.42 -30.49 8.87
N VAL A 204 2.29 -30.26 7.88
CA VAL A 204 3.10 -31.29 7.24
C VAL A 204 4.57 -30.88 7.24
N ARG A 205 5.45 -31.86 7.43
CA ARG A 205 6.90 -31.67 7.60
C ARG A 205 7.71 -32.04 6.37
N ASN A 206 7.14 -32.83 5.46
CA ASN A 206 7.79 -33.28 4.23
C ASN A 206 6.77 -33.48 3.09
N LEU A 207 7.25 -33.79 1.89
CA LEU A 207 6.41 -33.97 0.71
C LEU A 207 5.55 -35.25 0.75
N GLU A 208 5.94 -36.26 1.54
CA GLU A 208 5.17 -37.49 1.71
C GLU A 208 3.91 -37.23 2.55
N GLU A 209 4.06 -36.53 3.67
CA GLU A 209 2.94 -36.07 4.51
C GLU A 209 2.01 -35.13 3.74
N LEU A 210 2.56 -34.27 2.88
CA LEU A 210 1.77 -33.43 1.96
C LEU A 210 0.92 -34.28 1.01
N GLN A 211 1.50 -35.32 0.39
CA GLN A 211 0.76 -36.22 -0.48
C GLN A 211 -0.32 -37.00 0.28
N GLU A 212 -0.04 -37.45 1.51
CA GLU A 212 -1.03 -38.09 2.38
C GLU A 212 -2.21 -37.15 2.66
N ALA A 213 -1.94 -35.90 3.05
CA ALA A 213 -2.97 -34.90 3.31
C ALA A 213 -3.82 -34.58 2.07
N LEU A 214 -3.18 -34.44 0.90
CA LEU A 214 -3.86 -34.17 -0.38
C LEU A 214 -4.71 -35.35 -0.88
N ALA A 215 -4.44 -36.58 -0.44
CA ALA A 215 -5.20 -37.77 -0.81
C ALA A 215 -6.51 -37.94 -0.01
N ILE A 216 -6.73 -37.12 1.03
CA ILE A 216 -7.92 -37.20 1.87
C ILE A 216 -9.11 -36.51 1.19
N THR A 217 -10.25 -37.19 1.15
CA THR A 217 -11.50 -36.67 0.57
C THR A 217 -12.61 -36.65 1.64
N PRO A 218 -13.35 -35.54 1.81
CA PRO A 218 -13.17 -34.23 1.15
C PRO A 218 -11.81 -33.58 1.48
N PRO A 219 -11.33 -32.58 0.72
CA PRO A 219 -10.07 -31.90 1.00
C PRO A 219 -10.15 -31.13 2.33
N VAL A 220 -9.00 -30.96 2.99
CA VAL A 220 -8.86 -30.01 4.12
C VAL A 220 -8.87 -28.57 3.62
N ASP A 221 -9.14 -27.62 4.50
CA ASP A 221 -9.25 -26.20 4.12
C ASP A 221 -7.89 -25.55 3.86
N ARG A 222 -6.82 -26.06 4.50
CA ARG A 222 -5.45 -25.55 4.35
C ARG A 222 -4.40 -26.59 4.75
N ILE A 223 -3.21 -26.51 4.14
CA ILE A 223 -2.04 -27.29 4.55
C ILE A 223 -0.89 -26.34 4.90
N LEU A 224 -0.32 -26.51 6.10
CA LEU A 224 0.80 -25.74 6.63
C LEU A 224 2.11 -26.49 6.39
N LEU A 225 2.99 -25.91 5.57
CA LEU A 225 4.35 -26.36 5.31
C LEU A 225 5.28 -25.83 6.43
N ASP A 226 5.56 -26.65 7.44
CA ASP A 226 6.38 -26.21 8.58
C ASP A 226 7.87 -26.43 8.32
N ASN A 227 8.65 -25.33 8.39
CA ASN A 227 10.11 -25.34 8.30
C ASN A 227 10.70 -26.02 7.04
N MET A 228 9.93 -26.14 5.95
CA MET A 228 10.45 -26.64 4.67
C MET A 228 11.45 -25.67 4.03
N SER A 229 12.34 -26.18 3.18
CA SER A 229 13.20 -25.34 2.35
C SER A 229 12.41 -24.68 1.21
N VAL A 230 12.95 -23.62 0.59
CA VAL A 230 12.31 -22.94 -0.55
C VAL A 230 12.11 -23.90 -1.73
N GLU A 231 13.05 -24.81 -1.96
CA GLU A 231 12.98 -25.86 -2.99
C GLU A 231 11.85 -26.84 -2.71
N GLN A 232 11.74 -27.30 -1.46
CA GLN A 232 10.65 -28.19 -1.04
C GLN A 232 9.29 -27.49 -1.16
N MET A 233 9.19 -26.20 -0.81
CA MET A 233 7.96 -25.43 -0.98
C MET A 233 7.56 -25.29 -2.45
N ARG A 234 8.51 -25.06 -3.37
CA ARG A 234 8.22 -25.05 -4.82
C ARG A 234 7.69 -26.40 -5.30
N GLN A 235 8.30 -27.49 -4.84
CA GLN A 235 7.81 -28.84 -5.13
C GLN A 235 6.41 -29.06 -4.54
N ALA A 236 6.16 -28.60 -3.31
CA ALA A 236 4.87 -28.68 -2.65
C ALA A 236 3.78 -27.93 -3.42
N VAL A 237 4.05 -26.70 -3.87
CA VAL A 237 3.14 -25.91 -4.71
C VAL A 237 2.84 -26.64 -6.02
N SER A 238 3.86 -27.21 -6.67
CA SER A 238 3.67 -28.01 -7.89
C SER A 238 2.83 -29.28 -7.65
N ILE A 239 3.02 -29.96 -6.51
CA ILE A 239 2.27 -31.17 -6.15
C ILE A 239 0.82 -30.82 -5.80
N ALA A 240 0.61 -29.76 -5.03
CA ALA A 240 -0.73 -29.32 -4.63
C ALA A 240 -1.55 -28.87 -5.84
N ALA A 241 -0.91 -28.20 -6.82
CA ALA A 241 -1.52 -27.76 -8.07
C ALA A 241 -2.84 -26.99 -7.87
N GLY A 242 -2.91 -26.16 -6.81
CA GLY A 242 -4.09 -25.37 -6.46
C GLY A 242 -5.27 -26.15 -5.84
N ARG A 243 -5.11 -27.43 -5.53
CA ARG A 243 -6.19 -28.26 -4.93
C ARG A 243 -6.56 -27.83 -3.51
N VAL A 244 -5.57 -27.39 -2.74
CA VAL A 244 -5.70 -26.93 -1.35
C VAL A 244 -4.74 -25.76 -1.15
N PRO A 245 -5.17 -24.66 -0.50
CA PRO A 245 -4.27 -23.55 -0.19
C PRO A 245 -3.11 -23.98 0.71
N LEU A 246 -1.91 -23.50 0.37
CA LEU A 246 -0.69 -23.77 1.12
C LEU A 246 -0.26 -22.57 1.96
N GLU A 247 0.12 -22.84 3.21
CA GLU A 247 0.66 -21.85 4.14
C GLU A 247 2.10 -22.21 4.51
N ALA A 248 2.99 -21.23 4.56
CA ALA A 248 4.35 -21.42 5.06
C ALA A 248 4.51 -20.81 6.47
N SER A 249 5.25 -21.51 7.34
CA SER A 249 5.60 -21.05 8.68
C SER A 249 7.03 -21.48 9.05
N GLY A 250 7.60 -20.81 10.05
CA GLY A 250 8.88 -21.21 10.65
C GLY A 250 10.03 -20.24 10.38
N GLY A 251 10.41 -19.45 11.40
CA GLY A 251 11.56 -18.53 11.34
C GLY A 251 11.46 -17.46 10.25
N ILE A 252 10.24 -16.99 9.97
CA ILE A 252 10.00 -16.03 8.88
C ILE A 252 10.64 -14.67 9.21
N THR A 253 11.58 -14.26 8.38
CA THR A 253 12.16 -12.91 8.34
C THR A 253 11.66 -12.17 7.10
N LEU A 254 11.86 -10.85 7.03
CA LEU A 254 11.41 -10.06 5.88
C LEU A 254 12.02 -10.54 4.56
N GLY A 255 13.33 -10.88 4.54
CA GLY A 255 14.00 -11.43 3.36
C GLY A 255 13.45 -12.80 2.96
N ARG A 256 13.33 -13.73 3.92
CA ARG A 256 12.77 -15.07 3.66
C ARG A 256 11.33 -15.02 3.19
N ALA A 257 10.54 -14.06 3.65
CA ALA A 257 9.14 -13.92 3.23
C ALA A 257 9.01 -13.70 1.72
N VAL A 258 9.92 -12.93 1.10
CA VAL A 258 9.93 -12.71 -0.36
C VAL A 258 10.23 -14.01 -1.10
N GLU A 259 11.32 -14.69 -0.73
CA GLU A 259 11.73 -15.97 -1.37
C GLU A 259 10.65 -17.05 -1.26
N ILE A 260 10.01 -17.14 -0.08
CA ILE A 260 8.90 -18.06 0.17
C ILE A 260 7.68 -17.67 -0.67
N ALA A 261 7.31 -16.38 -0.70
CA ALA A 261 6.18 -15.91 -1.48
C ALA A 261 6.34 -16.19 -2.99
N GLU A 262 7.57 -16.08 -3.50
CA GLU A 262 7.92 -16.41 -4.89
C GLU A 262 7.80 -17.91 -5.22
N THR A 263 7.70 -18.79 -4.22
CA THR A 263 7.40 -20.21 -4.47
C THR A 263 5.97 -20.44 -4.94
N GLY A 264 5.06 -19.49 -4.68
CA GLY A 264 3.64 -19.58 -5.01
C GLY A 264 2.74 -20.06 -3.88
N VAL A 265 3.21 -20.09 -2.63
CA VAL A 265 2.33 -20.35 -1.46
C VAL A 265 1.28 -19.24 -1.28
N ASP A 266 0.09 -19.63 -0.84
CA ASP A 266 -1.04 -18.72 -0.66
C ASP A 266 -0.90 -17.86 0.60
N TYR A 267 -0.28 -18.40 1.64
CA TYR A 267 -0.17 -17.74 2.95
C TYR A 267 1.24 -17.86 3.56
N ILE A 268 1.64 -16.86 4.34
CA ILE A 268 2.82 -16.91 5.20
C ILE A 268 2.43 -16.45 6.60
N SER A 269 2.58 -17.32 7.59
CA SER A 269 2.32 -17.02 9.00
C SER A 269 3.55 -16.46 9.70
N VAL A 270 3.43 -15.22 10.21
CA VAL A 270 4.54 -14.49 10.83
C VAL A 270 4.25 -14.20 12.29
N GLY A 271 4.87 -14.98 13.19
CA GLY A 271 4.72 -14.79 14.63
C GLY A 271 5.24 -13.44 15.12
N ALA A 272 6.37 -12.98 14.54
CA ALA A 272 7.08 -11.78 14.97
C ALA A 272 6.22 -10.50 14.89
N LEU A 273 5.15 -10.50 14.08
CA LEU A 273 4.24 -9.37 13.95
C LEU A 273 3.66 -8.93 15.29
N THR A 274 3.32 -9.89 16.16
CA THR A 274 2.56 -9.60 17.39
C THR A 274 3.40 -9.68 18.67
N HIS A 275 4.44 -10.52 18.70
CA HIS A 275 5.31 -10.65 19.88
C HIS A 275 6.64 -9.88 19.80
N SER A 276 7.05 -9.39 18.63
CA SER A 276 8.36 -8.74 18.42
C SER A 276 8.29 -7.36 17.78
N ALA A 277 7.10 -6.83 17.47
CA ALA A 277 6.98 -5.49 16.93
C ALA A 277 7.48 -4.44 17.93
N ALA A 278 8.39 -3.59 17.48
CA ALA A 278 8.80 -2.40 18.21
C ALA A 278 7.65 -1.38 18.23
N ALA A 279 7.47 -0.69 19.36
CA ALA A 279 6.49 0.38 19.47
C ALA A 279 6.85 1.53 18.52
N LEU A 280 5.85 2.09 17.83
CA LEU A 280 6.05 3.28 17.00
C LEU A 280 6.30 4.49 17.91
N ASP A 281 7.33 5.29 17.64
CA ASP A 281 7.65 6.47 18.45
C ASP A 281 6.61 7.60 18.23
N ILE A 282 5.84 7.91 19.28
CA ILE A 282 4.76 8.90 19.30
C ILE A 282 4.82 9.65 20.63
N SER A 283 4.74 10.99 20.59
CA SER A 283 4.69 11.80 21.80
C SER A 283 3.42 12.65 21.86
N MET A 284 3.05 13.09 23.06
CA MET A 284 2.11 14.18 23.24
C MET A 284 2.86 15.44 23.67
N GLU A 285 2.55 16.57 23.05
CA GLU A 285 3.12 17.87 23.39
C GLU A 285 1.99 18.82 23.82
N LEU A 286 2.18 19.54 24.92
CA LEU A 286 1.23 20.60 25.32
C LEU A 286 1.55 21.91 24.59
N ALA A 287 0.53 22.71 24.32
CA ALA A 287 0.70 24.07 23.81
C ALA A 287 1.57 24.93 24.77
N THR A 288 2.85 25.13 24.44
CA THR A 288 3.74 26.14 25.06
C THR A 288 4.50 26.91 23.97
N ALA A 289 5.23 27.97 24.34
CA ALA A 289 5.81 29.00 23.45
C ALA A 289 6.79 28.51 22.34
N HIS A 290 7.12 27.22 22.29
CA HIS A 290 7.91 26.59 21.20
C HIS A 290 7.19 25.36 20.64
N ARG A 291 5.89 25.50 20.38
CA ARG A 291 5.12 24.49 19.67
C ARG A 291 5.50 24.51 18.18
N PRO A 292 5.70 23.35 17.52
CA PRO A 292 5.81 23.30 16.06
C PRO A 292 4.57 23.95 15.42
N PRO A 293 4.74 24.68 14.31
CA PRO A 293 3.64 25.41 13.70
C PRO A 293 2.48 24.46 13.38
N THR A 294 1.29 24.89 13.76
CA THR A 294 0.05 24.16 13.50
C THR A 294 -0.09 23.88 11.99
N PRO A 295 -0.88 22.88 11.57
CA PRO A 295 -1.19 22.70 10.14
C PRO A 295 -1.70 24.00 9.48
N SER A 296 -2.50 24.81 10.19
CA SER A 296 -3.00 26.09 9.69
C SER A 296 -1.91 27.15 9.54
N GLU A 297 -0.99 27.24 10.50
CA GLU A 297 0.14 28.17 10.45
C GLU A 297 1.13 27.78 9.34
N ARG A 298 1.44 26.48 9.21
CA ARG A 298 2.24 25.96 8.10
C ARG A 298 1.61 26.29 6.75
N SER A 299 0.30 26.03 6.61
CA SER A 299 -0.45 26.32 5.40
C SER A 299 -0.42 27.83 5.05
N THR A 300 -0.61 28.69 6.05
CA THR A 300 -0.53 30.16 5.89
C THR A 300 0.85 30.59 5.40
N ARG A 301 1.92 30.10 6.04
CA ARG A 301 3.31 30.44 5.69
C ARG A 301 3.70 29.92 4.30
N ILE A 302 3.25 28.72 3.92
CA ILE A 302 3.42 28.19 2.55
C ILE A 302 2.75 29.12 1.54
N ALA A 303 1.51 29.55 1.81
CA ALA A 303 0.77 30.45 0.92
C ALA A 303 1.48 31.81 0.77
N GLU A 304 1.98 32.40 1.85
CA GLU A 304 2.73 33.66 1.84
C GLU A 304 4.02 33.57 1.00
N ILE A 305 4.80 32.49 1.19
CA ILE A 305 6.06 32.30 0.45
C ILE A 305 5.77 32.03 -1.03
N LYS A 306 4.76 31.20 -1.33
CA LYS A 306 4.32 30.94 -2.70
C LYS A 306 3.89 32.24 -3.39
N ALA A 307 3.14 33.11 -2.71
CA ALA A 307 2.75 34.40 -3.24
C ALA A 307 3.96 35.30 -3.53
N ARG A 308 4.98 35.31 -2.65
CA ARG A 308 6.23 36.05 -2.86
C ARG A 308 7.06 35.52 -4.04
N LEU A 309 7.14 34.21 -4.21
CA LEU A 309 7.83 33.56 -5.33
C LEU A 309 7.08 33.79 -6.66
N GLY A 310 5.75 33.93 -6.60
CA GLY A 310 4.91 34.28 -7.73
C GLY A 310 5.07 33.31 -8.91
N ARG A 311 5.08 33.85 -10.13
CA ARG A 311 5.18 33.06 -11.37
C ARG A 311 6.54 32.38 -11.59
N GLN A 312 7.53 32.62 -10.73
CA GLN A 312 8.84 31.98 -10.85
C GLN A 312 8.79 30.49 -10.45
N VAL A 313 7.80 30.10 -9.65
CA VAL A 313 7.62 28.74 -9.15
C VAL A 313 6.28 28.17 -9.60
N LEU A 314 6.29 26.93 -10.09
CA LEU A 314 5.11 26.13 -10.36
C LEU A 314 5.10 24.90 -9.44
N ILE A 315 4.05 24.72 -8.64
CA ILE A 315 3.87 23.57 -7.77
C ILE A 315 2.95 22.56 -8.45
N LEU A 316 3.51 21.41 -8.82
CA LEU A 316 2.78 20.29 -9.42
C LEU A 316 2.53 19.22 -8.36
N ALA A 317 1.28 18.77 -8.20
CA ALA A 317 0.96 17.72 -7.23
C ALA A 317 0.18 16.55 -7.86
N HIS A 318 0.59 15.32 -7.54
CA HIS A 318 -0.16 14.13 -7.95
C HIS A 318 -1.44 13.95 -7.14
N HIS A 319 -2.49 13.36 -7.72
CA HIS A 319 -3.77 13.08 -7.02
C HIS A 319 -3.64 12.27 -5.72
N TYR A 320 -2.55 11.52 -5.53
CA TYR A 320 -2.32 10.74 -4.30
C TYR A 320 -1.61 11.52 -3.18
N GLN A 321 -1.28 12.79 -3.42
CA GLN A 321 -0.68 13.65 -2.39
C GLN A 321 -1.63 13.89 -1.22
N ARG A 322 -1.06 14.26 -0.08
CA ARG A 322 -1.82 14.68 1.11
C ARG A 322 -2.61 15.95 0.80
N ASP A 323 -3.78 16.11 1.42
CA ASP A 323 -4.63 17.28 1.17
C ASP A 323 -3.95 18.60 1.53
N GLU A 324 -3.09 18.60 2.54
CA GLU A 324 -2.25 19.75 2.90
C GLU A 324 -1.28 20.17 1.78
N ILE A 325 -0.87 19.26 0.91
CA ILE A 325 -0.03 19.56 -0.26
C ILE A 325 -0.91 20.03 -1.42
N ILE A 326 -2.01 19.32 -1.65
CA ILE A 326 -3.00 19.64 -2.69
C ILE A 326 -3.52 21.07 -2.54
N ALA A 327 -3.74 21.54 -1.30
CA ALA A 327 -4.17 22.91 -1.01
C ALA A 327 -3.22 24.00 -1.52
N HIS A 328 -1.95 23.67 -1.77
CA HIS A 328 -0.93 24.60 -2.25
C HIS A 328 -0.46 24.32 -3.69
N ALA A 329 -0.97 23.28 -4.34
CA ALA A 329 -0.63 22.96 -5.71
C ALA A 329 -1.20 24.00 -6.69
N ASP A 330 -0.45 24.33 -7.73
CA ASP A 330 -0.96 25.10 -8.89
C ASP A 330 -1.70 24.20 -9.86
N VAL A 331 -1.20 22.97 -10.04
CA VAL A 331 -1.85 21.95 -10.84
C VAL A 331 -1.88 20.63 -10.10
N ILE A 332 -3.05 19.99 -10.13
CA ILE A 332 -3.28 18.67 -9.59
C ILE A 332 -3.61 17.75 -10.76
N GLY A 333 -2.93 16.62 -10.89
CA GLY A 333 -3.14 15.73 -12.03
C GLY A 333 -2.65 14.31 -11.85
N ASP A 334 -2.96 13.48 -12.83
CA ASP A 334 -2.31 12.19 -13.06
C ASP A 334 -0.93 12.41 -13.72
N SER A 335 -0.17 11.34 -13.91
CA SER A 335 1.17 11.44 -14.49
C SER A 335 1.20 12.04 -15.90
N LEU A 336 0.15 11.87 -16.70
CA LEU A 336 0.08 12.41 -18.06
C LEU A 336 -0.16 13.92 -18.05
N GLU A 337 -1.12 14.36 -17.23
CA GLU A 337 -1.43 15.78 -17.09
C GLU A 337 -0.22 16.54 -16.52
N LEU A 338 0.41 16.02 -15.47
CA LEU A 338 1.58 16.67 -14.86
C LEU A 338 2.77 16.75 -15.83
N ALA A 339 3.00 15.73 -16.66
CA ALA A 339 4.04 15.78 -17.69
C ALA A 339 3.76 16.86 -18.75
N ARG A 340 2.50 16.98 -19.20
CA ARG A 340 2.09 18.03 -20.15
C ARG A 340 2.26 19.43 -19.56
N GLN A 341 1.92 19.59 -18.28
CA GLN A 341 2.00 20.88 -17.59
C GLN A 341 3.46 21.29 -17.34
N ALA A 342 4.32 20.34 -16.97
CA ALA A 342 5.76 20.57 -16.87
C ALA A 342 6.35 21.06 -18.21
N ALA A 343 6.04 20.38 -19.32
CA ALA A 343 6.53 20.76 -20.66
C ALA A 343 6.05 22.15 -21.11
N ARG A 344 4.85 22.57 -20.69
CA ARG A 344 4.25 23.87 -21.06
C ARG A 344 4.64 25.01 -20.12
N SER A 345 5.19 24.73 -18.95
CA SER A 345 5.47 25.73 -17.92
C SER A 345 6.55 26.74 -18.32
N ASP A 346 6.30 28.03 -18.06
CA ASP A 346 7.30 29.12 -18.15
C ASP A 346 8.00 29.40 -16.81
N ALA A 347 7.65 28.70 -15.72
CA ALA A 347 8.24 28.95 -14.41
C ALA A 347 9.73 28.61 -14.39
N ALA A 348 10.55 29.39 -13.68
CA ALA A 348 11.98 29.12 -13.56
C ALA A 348 12.28 27.84 -12.75
N VAL A 349 11.39 27.51 -11.80
CA VAL A 349 11.48 26.31 -10.97
C VAL A 349 10.13 25.59 -10.92
N ILE A 350 10.16 24.28 -11.10
CA ILE A 350 9.02 23.38 -10.89
C ILE A 350 9.26 22.62 -9.58
N VAL A 351 8.38 22.83 -8.60
CA VAL A 351 8.33 22.02 -7.38
C VAL A 351 7.41 20.83 -7.66
N PHE A 352 7.99 19.63 -7.73
CA PHE A 352 7.25 18.42 -8.02
C PHE A 352 6.88 17.67 -6.74
N CYS A 353 5.63 17.81 -6.30
CA CYS A 353 5.04 17.07 -5.19
C CYS A 353 4.51 15.72 -5.68
N GLY A 354 5.41 14.75 -5.79
CA GLY A 354 5.12 13.39 -6.25
C GLY A 354 6.28 12.45 -5.92
N VAL A 355 6.52 11.50 -6.81
CA VAL A 355 7.62 10.53 -6.69
C VAL A 355 8.70 10.78 -7.73
N HIS A 356 9.90 10.26 -7.48
CA HIS A 356 11.14 10.60 -8.16
C HIS A 356 11.05 10.50 -9.68
N PHE A 357 10.54 9.39 -10.22
CA PHE A 357 10.44 9.21 -11.67
C PHE A 357 9.54 10.26 -12.37
N MET A 358 8.54 10.81 -11.66
CA MET A 358 7.66 11.84 -12.21
C MET A 358 8.38 13.19 -12.27
N ALA A 359 9.21 13.47 -11.27
CA ALA A 359 10.08 14.63 -11.27
C ALA A 359 11.21 14.48 -12.31
N GLU A 360 11.78 13.29 -12.49
CA GLU A 360 12.71 12.99 -13.60
C GLU A 360 12.03 13.24 -14.95
N THR A 361 10.80 12.78 -15.14
CA THR A 361 10.02 13.02 -16.36
C THR A 361 9.84 14.52 -16.61
N SER A 362 9.53 15.28 -15.56
CA SER A 362 9.43 16.74 -15.65
C SER A 362 10.77 17.40 -15.97
N ALA A 363 11.87 16.90 -15.41
CA ALA A 363 13.22 17.40 -15.68
C ALA A 363 13.67 17.11 -17.13
N ILE A 364 13.28 15.94 -17.68
CA ILE A 364 13.52 15.59 -19.08
C ILE A 364 12.73 16.50 -20.03
N LEU A 365 11.50 16.88 -19.66
CA LEU A 365 10.65 17.77 -20.46
C LEU A 365 10.88 19.26 -20.17
N ALA A 366 11.67 19.59 -19.15
CA ALA A 366 11.96 20.96 -18.76
C ALA A 366 12.76 21.70 -19.83
N ARG A 367 12.51 23.01 -19.91
CA ARG A 367 13.25 23.89 -20.83
C ARG A 367 14.68 24.11 -20.33
N PRO A 368 15.64 24.45 -21.21
CA PRO A 368 16.97 24.85 -20.77
C PRO A 368 16.91 25.97 -19.72
N GLY A 369 17.56 25.75 -18.57
CA GLY A 369 17.59 26.71 -17.45
C GLY A 369 16.41 26.63 -16.48
N GLN A 370 15.41 25.78 -16.73
CA GLN A 370 14.33 25.48 -15.80
C GLN A 370 14.74 24.34 -14.87
N ASP A 371 14.57 24.52 -13.56
CA ASP A 371 14.92 23.49 -12.57
C ASP A 371 13.69 22.75 -12.07
N VAL A 372 13.85 21.45 -11.83
CA VAL A 372 12.86 20.63 -11.14
C VAL A 372 13.42 20.24 -9.79
N VAL A 373 12.66 20.48 -8.72
CA VAL A 373 13.03 20.17 -7.34
C VAL A 373 11.92 19.38 -6.65
N MET A 374 12.26 18.59 -5.63
CA MET A 374 11.31 17.80 -4.86
C MET A 374 11.39 18.11 -3.36
N PRO A 375 10.27 18.16 -2.63
CA PRO A 375 10.30 18.28 -1.17
C PRO A 375 11.05 17.13 -0.49
N ASP A 376 10.95 15.92 -1.04
CA ASP A 376 11.65 14.74 -0.54
C ASP A 376 12.28 13.94 -1.71
N PRO A 377 13.62 13.90 -1.83
CA PRO A 377 14.29 13.13 -2.88
C PRO A 377 14.20 11.62 -2.67
N ALA A 378 13.89 11.14 -1.46
CA ALA A 378 13.71 9.72 -1.17
C ALA A 378 12.32 9.18 -1.56
N ALA A 379 11.42 10.05 -2.04
CA ALA A 379 10.09 9.70 -2.55
C ALA A 379 10.16 8.84 -3.82
N GLY A 380 10.45 7.55 -3.69
CA GLY A 380 10.58 6.61 -4.81
C GLY A 380 9.26 6.01 -5.30
N CYS A 381 9.32 4.92 -6.06
CA CYS A 381 8.15 4.10 -6.39
C CYS A 381 8.53 2.63 -6.41
N TYR A 382 7.84 1.82 -5.60
CA TYR A 382 8.11 0.38 -5.52
C TYR A 382 8.04 -0.27 -6.90
N LEU A 383 6.96 0.00 -7.65
CA LEU A 383 6.75 -0.53 -9.00
C LEU A 383 7.88 -0.14 -9.96
N ALA A 384 8.30 1.12 -9.96
CA ALA A 384 9.39 1.58 -10.84
C ALA A 384 10.71 0.85 -10.54
N ASN A 385 10.96 0.54 -9.26
CA ASN A 385 12.15 -0.18 -8.82
C ASN A 385 12.08 -1.68 -9.10
N THR A 386 10.93 -2.22 -9.51
CA THR A 386 10.85 -3.63 -9.90
C THR A 386 11.55 -3.91 -11.22
N ALA A 387 11.81 -2.93 -12.08
CA ALA A 387 12.59 -3.13 -13.32
C ALA A 387 13.87 -2.29 -13.27
N THR A 388 15.02 -2.92 -13.52
CA THR A 388 16.30 -2.26 -13.71
C THR A 388 16.70 -2.32 -15.18
N LEU A 389 17.55 -1.40 -15.63
CA LEU A 389 18.03 -1.38 -17.01
C LEU A 389 18.71 -2.70 -17.37
N ASP A 390 19.66 -3.17 -16.56
CA ASP A 390 20.42 -4.40 -16.82
C ASP A 390 19.50 -5.64 -16.96
N ALA A 391 18.46 -5.73 -16.12
CA ALA A 391 17.54 -6.85 -16.15
C ALA A 391 16.61 -6.79 -17.37
N VAL A 392 16.19 -5.59 -17.78
CA VAL A 392 15.41 -5.38 -19.01
C VAL A 392 16.25 -5.64 -20.26
N GLN A 393 17.52 -5.21 -20.27
CA GLN A 393 18.47 -5.50 -21.35
C GLN A 393 18.73 -7.00 -21.49
N SER A 394 18.97 -7.71 -20.38
CA SER A 394 19.13 -9.16 -20.40
C SER A 394 17.90 -9.87 -20.95
N ALA A 395 16.70 -9.40 -20.59
CA ALA A 395 15.45 -9.93 -21.16
C ALA A 395 15.34 -9.63 -22.67
N TRP A 396 15.73 -8.43 -23.10
CA TRP A 396 15.73 -8.02 -24.50
C TRP A 396 16.67 -8.86 -25.37
N GLU A 397 17.89 -9.12 -24.89
CA GLU A 397 18.86 -10.01 -25.53
C GLU A 397 18.29 -11.40 -25.72
N ARG A 398 17.61 -11.94 -24.69
CA ARG A 398 16.95 -13.24 -24.80
C ARG A 398 15.78 -13.24 -25.78
N LEU A 399 15.02 -12.15 -25.88
CA LEU A 399 14.01 -12.00 -26.93
C LEU A 399 14.66 -11.99 -28.32
N ALA A 400 15.82 -11.34 -28.46
CA ALA A 400 16.59 -11.32 -29.70
C ALA A 400 17.13 -12.71 -30.07
N GLU A 401 17.61 -13.51 -29.12
CA GLU A 401 18.05 -14.89 -29.37
C GLU A 401 16.95 -15.77 -29.99
N VAL A 402 15.68 -15.55 -29.63
CA VAL A 402 14.56 -16.36 -30.14
C VAL A 402 14.16 -15.99 -31.57
N PHE A 403 14.31 -14.72 -31.95
CA PHE A 403 13.84 -14.16 -33.23
C PHE A 403 14.98 -13.70 -34.17
N GLY A 404 16.24 -13.81 -33.74
CA GLY A 404 17.44 -13.30 -34.43
C GLY A 404 17.65 -11.80 -34.22
N ASP A 405 16.58 -11.00 -34.16
CA ASP A 405 16.63 -9.57 -33.88
C ASP A 405 15.33 -9.10 -33.20
N ALA A 406 15.42 -8.67 -31.94
CA ALA A 406 14.27 -8.18 -31.19
C ALA A 406 13.69 -6.88 -31.80
N GLU A 407 14.52 -6.04 -32.43
CA GLU A 407 14.11 -4.75 -33.00
C GLU A 407 13.18 -4.89 -34.20
N ARG A 408 13.18 -6.04 -34.86
CA ARG A 408 12.27 -6.29 -35.98
C ARG A 408 10.88 -6.71 -35.53
N VAL A 409 10.75 -7.20 -34.30
CA VAL A 409 9.55 -7.95 -33.88
C VAL A 409 8.87 -7.32 -32.67
N PHE A 410 9.63 -6.78 -31.72
CA PHE A 410 9.10 -6.23 -30.46
C PHE A 410 9.16 -4.72 -30.42
N THR A 411 8.07 -4.05 -30.06
CA THR A 411 8.09 -2.66 -29.63
C THR A 411 8.19 -2.62 -28.10
N PRO A 412 9.24 -2.03 -27.51
CA PRO A 412 9.31 -1.87 -26.06
C PRO A 412 8.39 -0.73 -25.61
N VAL A 413 7.57 -0.99 -24.60
CA VAL A 413 6.66 -0.01 -24.01
C VAL A 413 6.88 0.03 -22.50
N THR A 414 7.34 1.18 -22.01
CA THR A 414 7.46 1.39 -20.56
C THR A 414 6.29 2.21 -20.04
N TYR A 415 5.71 1.82 -18.92
CA TYR A 415 4.82 2.67 -18.15
C TYR A 415 5.63 3.82 -17.52
N ILE A 416 5.01 5.00 -17.38
CA ILE A 416 5.67 6.20 -16.87
C ILE A 416 6.30 5.97 -15.49
N ASN A 417 5.74 5.04 -14.70
CA ASN A 417 6.27 4.51 -13.44
C ASN A 417 7.52 3.63 -13.67
N SER A 418 8.57 4.20 -14.21
CA SER A 418 9.86 3.58 -14.55
C SER A 418 10.97 4.62 -14.44
N SER A 419 12.23 4.20 -14.31
CA SER A 419 13.37 5.14 -14.27
C SER A 419 13.54 5.89 -15.60
N ALA A 420 14.24 7.03 -15.56
CA ALA A 420 14.69 7.71 -16.78
C ALA A 420 15.47 6.79 -17.74
N ALA A 421 16.31 5.89 -17.20
CA ALA A 421 17.08 4.92 -17.97
C ALA A 421 16.19 3.95 -18.77
N LEU A 422 15.08 3.49 -18.19
CA LEU A 422 14.13 2.61 -18.88
C LEU A 422 13.30 3.34 -19.94
N LYS A 423 13.04 4.64 -19.74
CA LYS A 423 12.47 5.50 -20.79
C LYS A 423 13.45 5.70 -21.95
N ALA A 424 14.73 5.90 -21.64
CA ALA A 424 15.80 5.99 -22.62
C ALA A 424 15.94 4.70 -23.42
N PHE A 425 15.89 3.54 -22.76
CA PHE A 425 15.83 2.22 -23.41
C PHE A 425 14.68 2.14 -24.42
N CYS A 426 13.46 2.55 -24.05
CA CYS A 426 12.36 2.60 -25.03
C CYS A 426 12.67 3.56 -26.18
N GLY A 427 13.25 4.73 -25.89
CA GLY A 427 13.59 5.73 -26.89
C GLY A 427 14.54 5.21 -27.96
N CYS A 428 15.67 4.62 -27.54
CA CYS A 428 16.69 4.09 -28.42
C CYS A 428 16.22 2.86 -29.22
N HIS A 429 15.34 2.03 -28.64
CA HIS A 429 14.79 0.83 -29.29
C HIS A 429 13.46 1.08 -30.04
N GLY A 430 13.19 2.33 -30.45
CA GLY A 430 12.00 2.67 -31.26
C GLY A 430 10.65 2.52 -30.53
N GLY A 431 10.66 2.39 -29.21
CA GLY A 431 9.52 2.20 -28.34
C GLY A 431 8.86 3.49 -27.82
N LEU A 432 7.97 3.32 -26.84
CA LEU A 432 7.11 4.39 -26.30
C LEU A 432 7.02 4.36 -24.76
N VAL A 433 6.65 5.50 -24.18
CA VAL A 433 6.14 5.57 -22.80
C VAL A 433 4.61 5.49 -22.83
N CYS A 434 3.98 4.95 -21.79
CA CYS A 434 2.53 5.05 -21.58
C CYS A 434 2.18 5.50 -20.15
N THR A 435 0.90 5.82 -19.95
CA THR A 435 0.27 6.03 -18.64
C THR A 435 -0.98 5.15 -18.52
N SER A 436 -1.58 5.02 -17.33
CA SER A 436 -2.86 4.33 -17.20
C SER A 436 -4.00 5.00 -17.98
N SER A 437 -3.87 6.29 -18.29
CA SER A 437 -4.86 7.07 -19.08
C SER A 437 -4.77 6.83 -20.58
N ASN A 438 -3.62 6.40 -21.13
CA ASN A 438 -3.43 6.21 -22.57
C ASN A 438 -2.82 4.84 -22.96
N ALA A 439 -2.68 3.90 -22.03
CA ALA A 439 -2.08 2.58 -22.27
C ALA A 439 -2.69 1.84 -23.47
N ALA A 440 -4.02 1.86 -23.64
CA ALA A 440 -4.68 1.21 -24.78
C ALA A 440 -4.25 1.81 -26.13
N ARG A 441 -4.14 3.14 -26.21
CA ARG A 441 -3.73 3.85 -27.43
C ARG A 441 -2.26 3.59 -27.75
N VAL A 442 -1.40 3.59 -26.73
CA VAL A 442 0.02 3.28 -26.89
C VAL A 442 0.23 1.82 -27.29
N LEU A 443 -0.48 0.88 -26.66
CA LEU A 443 -0.35 -0.55 -26.96
C LEU A 443 -0.86 -0.86 -28.37
N HIS A 444 -1.92 -0.17 -28.84
CA HIS A 444 -2.38 -0.25 -30.22
C HIS A 444 -1.31 0.23 -31.20
N ALA A 445 -0.79 1.46 -31.02
CA ALA A 445 0.25 2.02 -31.88
C ALA A 445 1.52 1.14 -31.90
N ALA A 446 1.90 0.58 -30.75
CA ALA A 446 3.06 -0.31 -30.63
C ALA A 446 2.89 -1.62 -31.43
N LEU A 447 1.67 -2.17 -31.47
CA LEU A 447 1.31 -3.39 -32.23
C LEU A 447 1.09 -3.11 -33.73
N GLU A 448 0.76 -1.88 -34.10
CA GLU A 448 0.78 -1.45 -35.51
C GLU A 448 2.21 -1.28 -36.03
N GLN A 449 3.13 -0.84 -35.16
CA GLN A 449 4.54 -0.64 -35.50
C GLN A 449 5.28 -1.96 -35.68
N ARG A 450 5.09 -2.93 -34.77
CA ARG A 450 5.72 -4.26 -34.81
C ARG A 450 4.75 -5.31 -34.29
N GLU A 451 4.96 -6.58 -34.68
CA GLU A 451 4.03 -7.67 -34.39
C GLU A 451 3.79 -7.94 -32.88
N ARG A 452 4.76 -7.56 -32.02
CA ARG A 452 4.76 -7.90 -30.59
C ARG A 452 5.16 -6.71 -29.72
N VAL A 453 4.79 -6.77 -28.45
CA VAL A 453 5.13 -5.74 -27.46
C VAL A 453 5.85 -6.36 -26.26
N PHE A 454 6.89 -5.68 -25.79
CA PHE A 454 7.49 -5.94 -24.48
C PHE A 454 7.11 -4.80 -23.53
N PHE A 455 6.23 -5.09 -22.57
CA PHE A 455 5.59 -4.11 -21.69
C PHE A 455 6.13 -4.21 -20.26
N PHE A 456 6.54 -3.08 -19.68
CA PHE A 456 7.10 -3.04 -18.33
C PHE A 456 6.83 -1.71 -17.61
N PRO A 457 6.99 -1.62 -16.27
CA PRO A 457 7.20 -2.74 -15.35
C PRO A 457 5.90 -3.40 -14.86
N ASP A 458 4.73 -2.81 -15.11
CA ASP A 458 3.47 -3.26 -14.49
C ASP A 458 2.75 -4.35 -15.30
N GLN A 459 2.73 -5.56 -14.74
CA GLN A 459 2.05 -6.70 -15.37
C GLN A 459 0.53 -6.53 -15.44
N HIS A 460 -0.08 -5.84 -14.47
CA HIS A 460 -1.53 -5.74 -14.38
C HIS A 460 -2.05 -4.72 -15.38
N LEU A 461 -1.43 -3.54 -15.46
CA LEU A 461 -1.75 -2.55 -16.48
C LEU A 461 -1.60 -3.14 -17.88
N GLY A 462 -0.47 -3.80 -18.16
CA GLY A 462 -0.23 -4.43 -19.47
C GLY A 462 -1.24 -5.53 -19.78
N ARG A 463 -1.48 -6.45 -18.83
CA ARG A 463 -2.43 -7.56 -18.99
C ARG A 463 -3.87 -7.07 -19.18
N ASN A 464 -4.35 -6.20 -18.30
CA ASN A 464 -5.72 -5.71 -18.33
C ASN A 464 -5.98 -4.91 -19.61
N THR A 465 -5.01 -4.12 -20.07
CA THR A 465 -5.08 -3.39 -21.34
C THR A 465 -5.12 -4.35 -22.53
N ALA A 466 -4.21 -5.32 -22.60
CA ALA A 466 -4.15 -6.33 -23.67
C ALA A 466 -5.46 -7.15 -23.75
N ARG A 467 -6.00 -7.59 -22.61
CA ARG A 467 -7.26 -8.33 -22.54
C ARG A 467 -8.44 -7.49 -23.05
N ARG A 468 -8.51 -6.21 -22.68
CA ARG A 468 -9.56 -5.29 -23.16
C ARG A 468 -9.47 -5.04 -24.66
N MET A 469 -8.28 -5.14 -25.25
CA MET A 469 -8.04 -5.07 -26.69
C MET A 469 -8.31 -6.40 -27.43
N GLY A 470 -8.77 -7.44 -26.73
CA GLY A 470 -9.11 -8.72 -27.33
C GLY A 470 -7.94 -9.69 -27.52
N ILE A 471 -6.77 -9.43 -26.93
CA ILE A 471 -5.63 -10.36 -26.98
C ILE A 471 -5.92 -11.58 -26.09
N ALA A 472 -5.72 -12.78 -26.64
CA ALA A 472 -6.04 -14.02 -25.94
C ALA A 472 -5.08 -14.27 -24.76
N PRO A 473 -5.51 -14.91 -23.65
CA PRO A 473 -4.65 -15.11 -22.48
C PRO A 473 -3.36 -15.85 -22.82
N GLU A 474 -3.43 -16.81 -23.73
CA GLU A 474 -2.30 -17.62 -24.19
C GLU A 474 -1.31 -16.88 -25.09
N GLU A 475 -1.65 -15.68 -25.55
CA GLU A 475 -0.77 -14.76 -26.28
C GLU A 475 -0.14 -13.70 -25.33
N ILE A 476 -0.47 -13.73 -24.04
CA ILE A 476 0.07 -12.81 -23.02
C ILE A 476 1.04 -13.59 -22.13
N LEU A 477 2.33 -13.35 -22.32
CA LEU A 477 3.39 -14.01 -21.57
C LEU A 477 3.84 -13.15 -20.39
N LEU A 478 3.87 -13.71 -19.18
CA LEU A 478 4.53 -13.08 -18.04
C LEU A 478 6.00 -13.51 -18.00
N TRP A 479 6.91 -12.54 -17.97
CA TRP A 479 8.34 -12.79 -17.82
C TRP A 479 8.65 -13.30 -16.41
N SER A 480 9.61 -14.22 -16.30
CA SER A 480 10.07 -14.78 -15.01
C SER A 480 11.58 -14.55 -14.87
N ARG A 481 11.99 -13.96 -13.74
CA ARG A 481 13.39 -13.55 -13.52
C ARG A 481 14.30 -14.73 -13.19
N GLY A 482 13.79 -15.70 -12.45
CA GLY A 482 14.57 -16.89 -12.07
C GLY A 482 14.56 -18.00 -13.13
N HIS A 483 13.52 -18.03 -13.97
CA HIS A 483 13.35 -19.05 -15.01
C HIS A 483 12.86 -18.38 -16.28
N PRO A 484 13.77 -17.93 -17.18
CA PRO A 484 13.40 -17.29 -18.42
C PRO A 484 12.40 -18.15 -19.21
N PRO A 485 11.37 -17.55 -19.83
CA PRO A 485 10.40 -18.30 -20.61
C PRO A 485 11.04 -19.14 -21.72
N SER A 486 10.40 -20.26 -22.07
CA SER A 486 10.86 -21.09 -23.20
C SER A 486 10.75 -20.33 -24.52
N ALA A 487 11.58 -20.69 -25.50
CA ALA A 487 11.54 -20.09 -26.82
C ALA A 487 10.16 -20.27 -27.51
N GLU A 488 9.47 -21.37 -27.24
CA GLU A 488 8.11 -21.62 -27.73
C GLU A 488 7.10 -20.64 -27.13
N ALA A 489 7.14 -20.44 -25.81
CA ALA A 489 6.28 -19.47 -25.13
C ALA A 489 6.52 -18.05 -25.65
N ILE A 490 7.78 -17.67 -25.87
CA ILE A 490 8.16 -16.37 -26.45
C ILE A 490 7.61 -16.21 -27.87
N ARG A 491 7.67 -17.24 -28.72
CA ARG A 491 7.15 -17.16 -30.10
C ARG A 491 5.64 -16.99 -30.17
N LYS A 492 4.93 -17.65 -29.25
CA LYS A 492 3.46 -17.57 -29.13
C LYS A 492 2.99 -16.22 -28.59
N ALA A 493 3.81 -15.55 -27.78
CA ALA A 493 3.44 -14.29 -27.14
C ALA A 493 3.29 -13.15 -28.16
N LYS A 494 2.16 -12.45 -28.09
CA LYS A 494 1.94 -11.14 -28.71
C LYS A 494 2.33 -10.00 -27.77
N VAL A 495 2.12 -10.20 -26.47
CA VAL A 495 2.52 -9.26 -25.42
C VAL A 495 3.32 -10.00 -24.36
N VAL A 496 4.55 -9.54 -24.13
CA VAL A 496 5.42 -10.00 -23.04
C VAL A 496 5.38 -8.96 -21.93
N LEU A 497 5.07 -9.38 -20.70
CA LEU A 497 4.89 -8.51 -19.55
C LEU A 497 6.03 -8.69 -18.55
N TRP A 498 6.57 -7.60 -18.03
CA TRP A 498 7.47 -7.66 -16.87
C TRP A 498 6.72 -8.02 -15.59
N PRO A 499 7.29 -8.83 -14.68
CA PRO A 499 6.62 -9.27 -13.46
C PRO A 499 6.74 -8.25 -12.33
N GLY A 500 6.45 -6.98 -12.61
CA GLY A 500 6.31 -5.93 -11.60
C GLY A 500 4.83 -5.63 -11.35
N ALA A 501 4.50 -5.15 -10.15
CA ALA A 501 3.15 -4.72 -9.81
C ALA A 501 3.17 -3.67 -8.68
N CYS A 502 2.17 -2.80 -8.69
CA CYS A 502 2.03 -1.74 -7.69
C CYS A 502 1.61 -2.29 -6.32
N ASN A 503 2.40 -2.03 -5.27
CA ASN A 503 2.14 -2.45 -3.88
C ASN A 503 0.86 -1.86 -3.26
N VAL A 504 0.31 -0.82 -3.86
CA VAL A 504 -0.99 -0.26 -3.47
C VAL A 504 -2.12 -1.09 -4.08
N HIS A 505 -2.12 -1.28 -5.39
CA HIS A 505 -3.27 -1.85 -6.12
C HIS A 505 -3.34 -3.37 -6.08
N GLN A 506 -2.22 -4.06 -5.87
CA GLN A 506 -2.22 -5.52 -5.70
C GLN A 506 -2.79 -6.01 -4.37
N ARG A 507 -3.05 -5.08 -3.44
CA ARG A 507 -3.69 -5.36 -2.15
C ARG A 507 -5.19 -5.63 -2.27
N PHE A 508 -5.83 -5.14 -3.32
CA PHE A 508 -7.25 -5.43 -3.58
C PHE A 508 -7.41 -6.88 -4.02
N ARG A 509 -8.44 -7.53 -3.49
CA ARG A 509 -8.74 -8.95 -3.74
C ARG A 509 -10.15 -9.13 -4.26
N PRO A 510 -10.45 -10.22 -4.99
CA PRO A 510 -11.82 -10.56 -5.39
C PRO A 510 -12.81 -10.56 -4.23
N GLN A 511 -12.37 -10.99 -3.04
CA GLN A 511 -13.20 -11.05 -1.84
C GLN A 511 -13.65 -9.65 -1.39
N ASP A 512 -12.85 -8.61 -1.60
CA ASP A 512 -13.23 -7.23 -1.28
C ASP A 512 -14.42 -6.80 -2.14
N VAL A 513 -14.34 -7.07 -3.45
CA VAL A 513 -15.42 -6.79 -4.41
C VAL A 513 -16.70 -7.54 -4.05
N LEU A 514 -16.58 -8.84 -3.78
CA LEU A 514 -17.72 -9.69 -3.42
C LEU A 514 -18.34 -9.28 -2.08
N ALA A 515 -17.54 -8.91 -1.08
CA ALA A 515 -18.02 -8.48 0.22
C ALA A 515 -18.83 -7.18 0.12
N VAL A 516 -18.32 -6.20 -0.65
CA VAL A 516 -19.00 -4.92 -0.85
C VAL A 516 -20.31 -5.11 -1.61
N ARG A 517 -20.35 -5.91 -2.69
CA ARG A 517 -21.61 -6.20 -3.42
C ARG A 517 -22.66 -6.90 -2.56
N ARG A 518 -22.26 -7.85 -1.70
CA ARG A 518 -23.19 -8.51 -0.77
C ARG A 518 -23.82 -7.52 0.20
N GLN A 519 -23.05 -6.52 0.64
CA GLN A 519 -23.54 -5.50 1.56
C GLN A 519 -24.40 -4.45 0.86
N PHE A 520 -24.03 -4.06 -0.35
CA PHE A 520 -24.67 -3.00 -1.11
C PHE A 520 -24.92 -3.47 -2.55
N PRO A 521 -26.07 -4.09 -2.85
CA PRO A 521 -26.33 -4.68 -4.17
C PRO A 521 -26.35 -3.66 -5.33
N ASP A 522 -26.60 -2.39 -5.03
CA ASP A 522 -26.70 -1.24 -5.95
C ASP A 522 -25.37 -0.46 -6.11
N VAL A 523 -24.30 -0.88 -5.43
CA VAL A 523 -23.00 -0.19 -5.49
C VAL A 523 -22.35 -0.34 -6.87
N ARG A 524 -21.82 0.76 -7.40
CA ARG A 524 -20.95 0.74 -8.58
C ARG A 524 -19.48 0.68 -8.14
N ILE A 525 -18.74 -0.28 -8.67
CA ILE A 525 -17.37 -0.60 -8.27
C ILE A 525 -16.38 -0.18 -9.36
N LEU A 526 -15.50 0.77 -9.02
CA LEU A 526 -14.48 1.32 -9.93
C LEU A 526 -13.09 0.99 -9.42
N VAL A 527 -12.23 0.43 -10.26
CA VAL A 527 -10.86 0.06 -9.85
C VAL A 527 -9.79 0.56 -10.83
N HIS A 528 -8.61 0.87 -10.30
CA HIS A 528 -7.48 1.25 -11.14
C HIS A 528 -6.99 0.04 -11.97
N PRO A 529 -6.51 0.22 -13.22
CA PRO A 529 -6.05 -0.89 -14.06
C PRO A 529 -4.76 -1.58 -13.58
N GLU A 530 -4.09 -1.05 -12.55
CA GLU A 530 -3.00 -1.73 -11.84
C GLU A 530 -3.49 -2.83 -10.88
N CYS A 531 -4.82 -2.96 -10.68
CA CYS A 531 -5.39 -4.06 -9.90
C CYS A 531 -5.27 -5.41 -10.63
N LYS A 532 -5.26 -6.50 -9.86
CA LYS A 532 -5.27 -7.88 -10.40
C LYS A 532 -6.45 -8.08 -11.37
N GLN A 533 -6.24 -8.87 -12.41
CA GLN A 533 -7.25 -9.11 -13.47
C GLN A 533 -8.57 -9.62 -12.90
N GLU A 534 -8.51 -10.50 -11.91
CA GLU A 534 -9.67 -11.02 -11.16
C GLU A 534 -10.48 -9.93 -10.43
N VAL A 535 -9.82 -8.87 -9.94
CA VAL A 535 -10.49 -7.71 -9.34
C VAL A 535 -11.12 -6.85 -10.43
N VAL A 536 -10.38 -6.58 -11.50
CA VAL A 536 -10.86 -5.80 -12.65
C VAL A 536 -12.07 -6.47 -13.31
N ALA A 537 -12.07 -7.80 -13.43
CA ALA A 537 -13.17 -8.56 -14.01
C ALA A 537 -14.47 -8.54 -13.18
N LEU A 538 -14.37 -8.31 -11.86
CA LEU A 538 -15.53 -8.22 -10.97
C LEU A 538 -16.03 -6.78 -10.77
N ALA A 539 -15.21 -5.78 -11.12
CA ALA A 539 -15.55 -4.37 -11.05
C ALA A 539 -16.51 -3.98 -12.20
N ASP A 540 -17.29 -2.92 -12.01
CA ASP A 540 -18.20 -2.40 -13.04
C ASP A 540 -17.45 -1.53 -14.07
N ASP A 541 -16.34 -0.93 -13.68
CA ASP A 541 -15.50 -0.11 -14.57
C ASP A 541 -14.05 -0.05 -14.10
N THR A 542 -13.14 0.26 -15.02
CA THR A 542 -11.70 0.40 -14.75
C THR A 542 -11.08 1.56 -15.52
N GLY A 543 -10.26 2.36 -14.83
CA GLY A 543 -9.57 3.48 -15.43
C GLY A 543 -8.57 4.16 -14.51
N SER A 544 -7.83 5.13 -15.07
CA SER A 544 -6.86 5.92 -14.32
C SER A 544 -7.50 6.74 -13.20
N THR A 545 -6.68 7.38 -12.37
CA THR A 545 -7.16 8.33 -11.35
C THR A 545 -8.06 9.41 -11.94
N ARG A 546 -7.69 9.94 -13.12
CA ARG A 546 -8.50 10.90 -13.85
C ARG A 546 -9.87 10.34 -14.23
N HIS A 547 -9.92 9.14 -14.81
CA HIS A 547 -11.19 8.49 -15.17
C HIS A 547 -12.09 8.29 -13.95
N ILE A 548 -11.52 7.83 -12.84
CA ILE A 548 -12.27 7.65 -11.57
C ILE A 548 -12.87 8.98 -11.10
N ILE A 549 -12.08 10.07 -11.11
CA ILE A 549 -12.55 11.40 -10.72
C ILE A 549 -13.67 11.87 -11.64
N GLU A 550 -13.49 11.76 -12.96
CA GLU A 550 -14.49 12.17 -13.95
C GLU A 550 -15.80 11.38 -13.81
N GLN A 551 -15.75 10.08 -13.53
CA GLN A 551 -16.95 9.26 -13.29
C GLN A 551 -17.72 9.67 -12.04
N VAL A 552 -17.02 9.97 -10.94
CA VAL A 552 -17.65 10.44 -9.70
C VAL A 552 -18.24 11.84 -9.88
N GLN A 553 -17.51 12.75 -10.53
CA GLN A 553 -17.98 14.13 -10.78
C GLN A 553 -19.19 14.17 -11.71
N ALA A 554 -19.27 13.28 -12.70
CA ALA A 554 -20.39 13.19 -13.62
C ALA A 554 -21.61 12.44 -13.05
N ALA A 555 -21.49 11.86 -11.85
CA ALA A 555 -22.54 11.04 -11.24
C ALA A 555 -23.72 11.90 -10.74
N ALA A 556 -24.92 11.34 -10.79
CA ALA A 556 -26.07 11.95 -10.15
C ALA A 556 -25.96 11.87 -8.61
N PRO A 557 -26.55 12.83 -7.86
CA PRO A 557 -26.69 12.74 -6.41
C PRO A 557 -27.35 11.43 -5.97
N GLY A 558 -26.92 10.88 -4.83
CA GLY A 558 -27.45 9.65 -4.25
C GLY A 558 -26.82 8.35 -4.77
N THR A 559 -25.94 8.42 -5.77
CA THR A 559 -25.17 7.25 -6.25
C THR A 559 -24.25 6.68 -5.17
N ARG A 560 -24.01 5.36 -5.23
CA ARG A 560 -23.14 4.63 -4.32
C ARG A 560 -21.94 4.04 -5.07
N TRP A 561 -20.74 4.33 -4.58
CA TRP A 561 -19.48 3.94 -5.21
C TRP A 561 -18.58 3.18 -4.24
N ALA A 562 -17.95 2.12 -4.71
CA ALA A 562 -16.79 1.54 -4.05
C ALA A 562 -15.56 1.64 -4.96
N ILE A 563 -14.52 2.31 -4.49
CA ILE A 563 -13.38 2.69 -5.33
C ILE A 563 -12.12 1.94 -4.86
N GLY A 564 -11.52 1.18 -5.79
CA GLY A 564 -10.27 0.45 -5.62
C GLY A 564 -9.07 1.21 -6.20
N THR A 565 -8.57 2.20 -5.45
CA THR A 565 -7.31 2.90 -5.75
C THR A 565 -6.67 3.41 -4.45
N GLU A 566 -5.63 4.24 -4.53
CA GLU A 566 -4.99 4.83 -3.36
C GLU A 566 -5.99 5.59 -2.47
N ALA A 567 -5.95 5.32 -1.17
CA ALA A 567 -7.01 5.68 -0.25
C ALA A 567 -7.22 7.19 -0.05
N ARG A 568 -6.19 8.04 -0.17
CA ARG A 568 -6.34 9.50 -0.01
C ARG A 568 -7.18 10.09 -1.13
N LEU A 569 -7.04 9.59 -2.36
CA LEU A 569 -7.91 10.02 -3.45
C LEU A 569 -9.39 9.70 -3.15
N VAL A 570 -9.68 8.47 -2.72
CA VAL A 570 -11.05 8.05 -2.40
C VAL A 570 -11.63 8.87 -1.24
N GLN A 571 -10.85 9.07 -0.18
CA GLN A 571 -11.25 9.87 0.98
C GLN A 571 -11.47 11.34 0.63
N ARG A 572 -10.69 11.89 -0.32
CA ARG A 572 -10.91 13.24 -0.81
C ARG A 572 -12.21 13.33 -1.61
N LEU A 573 -12.48 12.36 -2.49
CA LEU A 573 -13.73 12.31 -3.23
C LEU A 573 -14.93 12.21 -2.29
N GLN A 574 -14.85 11.41 -1.21
CA GLN A 574 -15.88 11.35 -0.16
C GLN A 574 -16.21 12.73 0.43
N ARG A 575 -15.18 13.55 0.70
CA ARG A 575 -15.36 14.91 1.26
C ARG A 575 -15.87 15.92 0.24
N GLN A 576 -15.42 15.81 -1.01
CA GLN A 576 -15.76 16.75 -2.08
C GLN A 576 -17.14 16.49 -2.67
N HIS A 577 -17.65 15.26 -2.55
CA HIS A 577 -18.93 14.82 -3.09
C HIS A 577 -19.85 14.24 -2.00
N PRO A 578 -20.24 15.02 -0.98
CA PRO A 578 -21.10 14.55 0.11
C PRO A 578 -22.51 14.17 -0.38
N GLU A 579 -22.90 14.61 -1.58
CA GLU A 579 -24.13 14.20 -2.25
C GLU A 579 -24.10 12.74 -2.72
N GLN A 580 -22.95 12.07 -2.66
CA GLN A 580 -22.76 10.67 -3.06
C GLN A 580 -22.30 9.81 -1.89
N GLN A 581 -22.56 8.51 -1.95
CA GLN A 581 -22.05 7.53 -0.98
C GLN A 581 -20.80 6.84 -1.52
N ILE A 582 -19.63 7.43 -1.27
CA ILE A 582 -18.34 6.90 -1.75
C ILE A 582 -17.68 6.09 -0.63
N MET A 583 -17.12 4.91 -0.93
CA MET A 583 -16.36 4.10 0.03
C MET A 583 -15.10 3.48 -0.59
N LEU A 584 -14.15 3.13 0.28
CA LEU A 584 -13.00 2.32 -0.10
C LEU A 584 -13.46 0.91 -0.45
N LEU A 585 -12.84 0.31 -1.48
CA LEU A 585 -13.13 -1.08 -1.84
C LEU A 585 -12.65 -2.09 -0.78
N SER A 586 -11.48 -1.83 -0.17
CA SER A 586 -10.87 -2.68 0.86
C SER A 586 -11.07 -2.06 2.25
N GLU A 587 -11.27 -2.93 3.25
CA GLU A 587 -11.36 -2.56 4.66
C GLU A 587 -10.04 -1.95 5.18
N ALA A 588 -8.90 -2.54 4.79
CA ALA A 588 -7.59 -1.98 5.07
C ALA A 588 -7.22 -0.98 3.95
N PRO A 589 -7.24 0.34 4.22
CA PRO A 589 -7.00 1.36 3.20
C PRO A 589 -5.60 1.20 2.57
N PRO A 590 -5.49 1.16 1.23
CA PRO A 590 -4.20 1.10 0.57
C PRO A 590 -3.63 2.49 0.34
N PHE A 591 -2.67 2.87 1.20
CA PHE A 591 -1.90 4.10 1.07
C PHE A 591 -0.60 3.86 0.30
N CYS A 592 -0.21 4.84 -0.51
CA CYS A 592 1.12 4.84 -1.13
C CYS A 592 2.14 5.47 -0.19
N ARG A 593 3.09 4.64 0.28
CA ARG A 593 4.15 5.02 1.21
C ARG A 593 4.98 6.21 0.73
N THR A 594 5.47 6.09 -0.49
CA THR A 594 6.41 7.07 -1.05
C THR A 594 5.73 8.35 -1.48
N MET A 595 4.45 8.32 -1.88
CA MET A 595 3.66 9.55 -2.04
C MET A 595 3.50 10.29 -0.71
N GLY A 596 3.28 9.55 0.39
CA GLY A 596 3.10 10.10 1.73
C GLY A 596 4.35 10.74 2.35
N GLN A 597 5.54 10.55 1.77
CA GLN A 597 6.81 11.13 2.24
C GLN A 597 6.90 12.64 2.02
N THR A 598 6.16 13.17 1.03
CA THR A 598 5.98 14.61 0.85
C THR A 598 5.01 15.13 1.92
N THR A 599 5.51 16.01 2.81
CA THR A 599 4.73 16.62 3.90
C THR A 599 4.73 18.14 3.77
N ALA A 600 3.73 18.81 4.37
CA ALA A 600 3.66 20.28 4.35
C ALA A 600 4.92 20.93 4.96
N GLU A 601 5.54 20.28 5.95
CA GLU A 601 6.80 20.75 6.53
C GLU A 601 7.95 20.73 5.53
N LYS A 602 8.14 19.62 4.80
CA LYS A 602 9.19 19.52 3.78
C LYS A 602 8.93 20.48 2.61
N LEU A 603 7.67 20.64 2.22
CA LEU A 603 7.29 21.62 1.21
C LEU A 603 7.61 23.04 1.68
N LEU A 604 7.29 23.39 2.92
CA LEU A 604 7.61 24.68 3.52
C LEU A 604 9.13 24.93 3.54
N GLN A 605 9.92 23.96 4.04
CA GLN A 605 11.39 24.05 4.06
C GLN A 605 11.98 24.27 2.66
N LEU A 606 11.47 23.54 1.66
CA LEU A 606 11.89 23.70 0.26
C LEU A 606 11.53 25.10 -0.27
N LEU A 607 10.31 25.58 -0.07
CA LEU A 607 9.88 26.89 -0.54
C LEU A 607 10.66 28.03 0.13
N GLU A 608 11.05 27.87 1.39
CA GLU A 608 11.92 28.81 2.10
C GLU A 608 13.33 28.85 1.52
N ALA A 609 13.89 27.69 1.19
CA ALA A 609 15.18 27.59 0.51
C ALA A 609 15.11 28.28 -0.86
N LEU A 610 14.06 28.01 -1.65
CA LEU A 610 13.82 28.68 -2.92
C LEU A 610 13.71 30.20 -2.76
N ALA A 611 13.05 30.68 -1.71
CA ALA A 611 12.94 32.11 -1.43
C ALA A 611 14.27 32.77 -0.99
N ARG A 612 15.24 31.98 -0.52
CA ARG A 612 16.63 32.42 -0.29
C ARG A 612 17.52 32.30 -1.54
N GLY A 613 16.99 31.82 -2.65
CA GLY A 613 17.74 31.57 -3.89
C GLY A 613 18.48 30.23 -3.93
N GLU A 614 18.29 29.37 -2.92
CA GLU A 614 18.84 28.01 -2.89
C GLU A 614 17.97 27.07 -3.72
N ARG A 615 18.55 26.01 -4.30
CA ARG A 615 17.81 24.99 -5.08
C ARG A 615 18.14 23.58 -4.58
N PRO A 616 17.76 23.24 -3.33
CA PRO A 616 18.02 21.91 -2.80
C PRO A 616 17.20 20.85 -3.55
N HIS A 617 17.68 19.61 -3.55
CA HIS A 617 16.99 18.47 -4.15
C HIS A 617 16.66 18.63 -5.63
N ARG A 618 17.54 19.33 -6.37
CA ARG A 618 17.44 19.45 -7.83
C ARG A 618 17.53 18.08 -8.47
N ILE A 619 16.59 17.79 -9.36
CA ILE A 619 16.55 16.56 -10.15
C ILE A 619 17.36 16.77 -11.42
N THR A 620 18.33 15.89 -11.64
CA THR A 620 19.18 15.89 -12.83
C THR A 620 19.16 14.52 -13.48
N VAL A 621 19.09 14.49 -14.81
CA VAL A 621 19.17 13.28 -15.61
C VAL A 621 20.36 13.43 -16.55
N ASP A 622 21.14 12.37 -16.73
CA ASP A 622 22.24 12.34 -17.70
C ASP A 622 21.77 12.78 -19.10
N GLN A 623 22.62 13.47 -19.86
CA GLN A 623 22.22 14.08 -21.13
C GLN A 623 21.81 13.04 -22.19
N GLU A 624 22.52 11.91 -22.27
CA GLU A 624 22.21 10.86 -23.24
C GLU A 624 20.91 10.15 -22.84
N ILE A 625 20.76 9.84 -21.55
CA ILE A 625 19.52 9.29 -21.00
C ILE A 625 18.35 10.24 -21.27
N ALA A 626 18.51 11.53 -21.00
CA ALA A 626 17.47 12.53 -21.19
C ALA A 626 17.07 12.67 -22.66
N HIS A 627 18.04 12.60 -23.59
CA HIS A 627 17.78 12.65 -25.03
C HIS A 627 16.84 11.52 -25.47
N TRP A 628 17.22 10.27 -25.19
CA TRP A 628 16.42 9.12 -25.61
C TRP A 628 15.10 9.02 -24.86
N ALA A 629 15.08 9.33 -23.56
CA ALA A 629 13.86 9.33 -22.77
C ALA A 629 12.87 10.39 -23.29
N ARG A 630 13.36 11.56 -23.70
CA ARG A 630 12.52 12.61 -24.31
C ARG A 630 11.86 12.11 -25.59
N ILE A 631 12.56 11.41 -26.46
CA ILE A 631 11.98 10.84 -27.69
C ILE A 631 10.81 9.90 -27.37
N ALA A 632 10.97 8.99 -26.40
CA ALA A 632 9.90 8.07 -26.02
C ALA A 632 8.71 8.79 -25.38
N LEU A 633 8.96 9.84 -24.59
CA LEU A 633 7.93 10.68 -23.98
C LEU A 633 7.18 11.53 -25.01
N GLU A 634 7.87 12.10 -25.99
CA GLU A 634 7.24 12.88 -27.07
C GLU A 634 6.32 12.02 -27.93
N ARG A 635 6.74 10.77 -28.25
CA ARG A 635 5.87 9.77 -28.90
C ARG A 635 4.60 9.50 -28.09
N MET A 636 4.72 9.38 -26.76
CA MET A 636 3.56 9.24 -25.87
C MET A 636 2.65 10.47 -25.92
N LEU A 637 3.21 11.68 -25.89
CA LEU A 637 2.45 12.93 -25.83
C LEU A 637 1.74 13.26 -27.15
N ALA A 638 2.28 12.77 -28.29
CA ALA A 638 1.67 12.90 -29.61
C ALA A 638 0.46 11.99 -29.81
N LEU A 639 0.33 10.92 -29.00
CA LEU A 639 -0.85 10.07 -28.88
C LEU A 639 -1.80 10.69 -27.84
#